data_AF-A0A926GC77-F1
#
_entry.id   AF-A0A926GC77-F1
#
_cell.length_a   1.000
_cell.length_b   1.000
_cell.length_c   1.000
_cell.angle_alpha   90.00
_cell.angle_beta   90.00
_cell.angle_gamma   90.00
#
_symmetry.space_group_name_H-M   'P 1'
#
loop_
_entity.id
_entity.type
_entity.pdbx_description
1 polymer ?
#
loop_
_entity_poly.entity_id
_entity_poly.type
_entity_poly.pdbx_seq_one_letter_code
_entity_poly.pdbx_strand_id
1 'polypeptide(L)'
;MNIAITNGLLLMPPAFRAGLGVWSRGNGTSGSATWANAANAALVPADQDFGTCLEILKQSTTTSLRFMGETPMIPGVYFRVSARVKIVAGALCNVRIAGWAGNGSRNHVNGLVEQGPTTALTTYGEVVEVSAIIGVGARRGVDLSWGTEPIYGHFGIDLIGSNGGAVRIESIKIEDITAAFVPSLIDWVDVRDYGAKGDGITNDRAAFIAADQAANGGSVLVPEGEFFISGDLSINSPIRFMGKLRTPVATKVALTQSFDFPTYAKAFGDETLGLKKALQALFGYTDHVTLDLCGRRVDLTSPLDFGSFAPDLKSFSNRRTISNGAILAVAGAAWETGQWTSIATYDPAQPYKLTKVANVAAIEIGSRVSGSGVGREVYVNAKDVENKTLTLSQPLYGGAGTRSYSFDRYRYLFDFSGVDQVSRFNFVDLDLNCEGVASGIMLPAAGESFSIRDCYVKGPRDRGITSIGRACQGMLIDRCDFLSNEMELPAQQRTTIAINVNANDVKVRDNRFVRFAHFMVAHGGGHIISGNHWFQGDGFGDGLRYAGLVLTLSNVQTTVTANYIDNASIEWTNEHDAYPDFSGKEFTFGGLTLTGNTCLCSNTKPWFTWLTVKPYGSGHYIQGLSVMGNVFKALYSEVNRIERVDTSIADLDYGKMRNIQFEGNIFNGIVNYVSNPLMVQHQQNTASSTWTLPAIDGLPFQGWARTVQSLVIEGPITTAGGARSDAQPFVQTETGTAKRQIRLNWGQSVKGSVSVYARMDRPM
;
A
#
# COMPACT_ATOMS: atom_id res chain seq x y z
N MET A 1 26.46 -26.58 -9.45
CA MET A 1 26.93 -27.04 -8.12
C MET A 1 26.71 -28.55 -8.05
N ASN A 2 27.68 -29.40 -8.43
CA ASN A 2 27.48 -30.88 -8.42
C ASN A 2 28.75 -31.74 -8.30
N ILE A 3 29.94 -31.15 -8.19
CA ILE A 3 31.20 -31.89 -7.99
C ILE A 3 31.43 -32.27 -6.51
N ALA A 4 30.59 -31.81 -5.57
CA ALA A 4 30.88 -31.90 -4.14
C ALA A 4 30.51 -33.23 -3.45
N ILE A 5 29.55 -34.02 -3.96
CA ILE A 5 28.97 -35.15 -3.19
C ILE A 5 29.87 -36.40 -3.23
N THR A 6 30.58 -36.65 -4.33
CA THR A 6 31.48 -37.81 -4.50
C THR A 6 32.96 -37.46 -4.35
N ASN A 7 33.29 -36.19 -4.07
CA ASN A 7 34.65 -35.73 -3.86
C ASN A 7 35.27 -36.41 -2.63
N GLY A 8 36.33 -37.21 -2.85
CA GLY A 8 36.99 -38.03 -1.82
C GLY A 8 36.54 -39.49 -1.76
N LEU A 9 35.54 -39.92 -2.53
CA LEU A 9 35.16 -41.33 -2.65
C LEU A 9 36.03 -42.04 -3.70
N LEU A 10 36.66 -43.14 -3.32
CA LEU A 10 37.38 -44.02 -4.26
C LEU A 10 36.36 -44.94 -4.95
N LEU A 11 35.73 -44.44 -6.01
CA LEU A 11 34.74 -45.21 -6.78
C LEU A 11 35.37 -46.23 -7.73
N MET A 12 36.51 -45.86 -8.34
CA MET A 12 37.19 -46.71 -9.32
C MET A 12 37.82 -47.95 -8.67
N PRO A 13 37.43 -49.17 -9.08
CA PRO A 13 38.07 -50.39 -8.61
C PRO A 13 39.57 -50.43 -8.97
N PRO A 14 40.42 -51.10 -8.17
CA PRO A 14 41.81 -51.32 -8.53
C PRO A 14 41.92 -52.09 -9.85
N ALA A 15 42.78 -51.60 -10.76
CA ALA A 15 43.04 -52.29 -12.02
C ALA A 15 43.55 -53.72 -11.78
N PHE A 16 43.22 -54.68 -12.65
CA PHE A 16 43.57 -56.10 -12.48
C PHE A 16 45.08 -56.35 -12.30
N ARG A 17 45.95 -55.48 -12.85
CA ARG A 17 47.41 -55.53 -12.64
C ARG A 17 47.84 -55.41 -11.17
N ALA A 18 47.00 -54.84 -10.31
CA ALA A 18 47.23 -54.74 -8.87
C ALA A 18 46.92 -56.05 -8.12
N GLY A 19 46.48 -57.09 -8.84
CA GLY A 19 46.13 -58.40 -8.29
C GLY A 19 44.62 -58.65 -8.27
N LEU A 20 44.27 -59.94 -8.21
CA LEU A 20 42.88 -60.41 -8.28
C LEU A 20 42.24 -60.67 -6.89
N GLY A 21 42.91 -60.25 -5.81
CA GLY A 21 42.50 -60.52 -4.42
C GLY A 21 41.24 -59.78 -3.97
N VAL A 22 40.87 -58.69 -4.64
CA VAL A 22 39.65 -57.90 -4.37
C VAL A 22 38.53 -58.16 -5.38
N TRP A 23 38.69 -59.20 -6.20
CA TRP A 23 37.76 -59.58 -7.25
C TRP A 23 37.12 -60.92 -6.90
N SER A 24 35.84 -60.88 -6.54
CA SER A 24 35.05 -62.01 -6.06
C SER A 24 34.51 -62.86 -7.20
N ARG A 25 34.46 -64.17 -6.96
CA ARG A 25 33.80 -65.20 -7.77
C ARG A 25 32.31 -65.37 -7.42
N GLY A 26 31.81 -64.61 -6.45
CA GLY A 26 30.42 -64.59 -5.98
C GLY A 26 29.88 -63.17 -5.89
N ASN A 27 29.19 -62.85 -4.79
CA ASN A 27 28.44 -61.60 -4.63
C ASN A 27 29.28 -60.39 -4.17
N GLY A 28 30.62 -60.51 -4.12
CA GLY A 28 31.50 -59.43 -3.65
C GLY A 28 31.62 -59.28 -2.14
N THR A 29 30.74 -59.92 -1.35
CA THR A 29 30.73 -59.82 0.12
C THR A 29 31.96 -60.48 0.77
N SER A 30 32.27 -60.05 1.99
CA SER A 30 33.31 -60.67 2.83
C SER A 30 33.12 -62.19 2.94
N GLY A 31 34.21 -62.96 2.80
CA GLY A 31 34.19 -64.43 2.80
C GLY A 31 33.92 -65.07 1.43
N SER A 32 33.59 -64.30 0.39
CA SER A 32 33.49 -64.82 -0.97
C SER A 32 34.86 -65.29 -1.50
N ALA A 33 34.88 -66.40 -2.24
CA ALA A 33 36.10 -66.85 -2.93
C ALA A 33 36.55 -65.80 -3.98
N THR A 34 37.86 -65.59 -4.11
CA THR A 34 38.45 -64.58 -5.00
C THR A 34 39.06 -65.21 -6.25
N TRP A 35 39.31 -64.38 -7.27
CA TRP A 35 39.96 -64.81 -8.51
C TRP A 35 41.48 -64.98 -8.39
N ALA A 36 42.11 -64.55 -7.28
CA ALA A 36 43.56 -64.63 -7.08
C ALA A 36 44.15 -66.05 -7.10
N ASN A 37 43.38 -67.03 -6.63
CA ASN A 37 43.82 -68.43 -6.51
C ASN A 37 42.99 -69.37 -7.40
N ALA A 38 42.27 -68.84 -8.38
CA ALA A 38 41.42 -69.62 -9.26
C ALA A 38 42.25 -70.27 -10.37
N ALA A 39 42.27 -71.61 -10.44
CA ALA A 39 43.04 -72.34 -11.46
C ALA A 39 42.56 -72.08 -12.91
N ASN A 40 41.36 -71.52 -13.08
CA ASN A 40 40.75 -71.20 -14.36
C ASN A 40 40.79 -69.70 -14.69
N ALA A 41 41.67 -68.92 -14.06
CA ALA A 41 41.88 -67.52 -14.39
C ALA A 41 43.36 -67.13 -14.35
N ALA A 42 43.75 -66.16 -15.17
CA ALA A 42 45.11 -65.64 -15.23
C ALA A 42 45.12 -64.15 -15.58
N LEU A 43 46.16 -63.44 -15.13
CA LEU A 43 46.47 -62.11 -15.65
C LEU A 43 47.24 -62.25 -16.96
N VAL A 44 46.71 -61.66 -18.03
CA VAL A 44 47.38 -61.55 -19.31
C VAL A 44 48.10 -60.20 -19.32
N PRO A 45 49.46 -60.16 -19.31
CA PRO A 45 50.19 -58.92 -19.04
C PRO A 45 50.15 -57.90 -20.19
N ALA A 46 50.00 -58.35 -21.43
CA ALA A 46 50.11 -57.53 -22.64
C ALA A 46 49.10 -57.96 -23.73
N ASP A 47 47.81 -57.92 -23.40
CA ASP A 47 46.77 -58.04 -24.41
C ASP A 47 46.77 -56.81 -25.34
N GLN A 48 46.57 -57.03 -26.64
CA GLN A 48 46.64 -55.97 -27.65
C GLN A 48 45.60 -54.85 -27.47
N ASP A 49 44.43 -55.16 -26.90
CA ASP A 49 43.34 -54.19 -26.73
C ASP A 49 43.24 -53.65 -25.30
N PHE A 50 43.61 -54.46 -24.31
CA PHE A 50 43.38 -54.18 -22.88
C PHE A 50 44.67 -53.94 -22.07
N GLY A 51 45.85 -54.16 -22.63
CA GLY A 51 47.08 -54.20 -21.84
C GLY A 51 47.03 -55.34 -20.81
N THR A 52 47.28 -55.04 -19.53
CA THR A 52 47.12 -56.04 -18.47
C THR A 52 45.64 -56.27 -18.15
N CYS A 53 45.13 -57.46 -18.45
CA CYS A 53 43.71 -57.82 -18.31
C CYS A 53 43.52 -59.18 -17.65
N LEU A 54 42.28 -59.49 -17.26
CA LEU A 54 41.91 -60.77 -16.65
C LEU A 54 41.38 -61.71 -17.73
N GLU A 55 41.97 -62.90 -17.88
CA GLU A 55 41.40 -63.99 -18.67
C GLU A 55 40.75 -65.02 -17.74
N ILE A 56 39.51 -65.40 -18.03
CA ILE A 56 38.76 -66.44 -17.32
C ILE A 56 38.36 -67.53 -18.32
N LEU A 57 38.67 -68.78 -17.99
CA LEU A 57 38.04 -69.94 -18.62
C LEU A 57 36.71 -70.20 -17.91
N LYS A 58 35.59 -69.91 -18.59
CA LYS A 58 34.23 -70.03 -18.04
C LYS A 58 33.86 -71.49 -17.79
N GLN A 59 33.48 -71.83 -16.54
CA GLN A 59 33.18 -73.21 -16.12
C GLN A 59 31.81 -73.39 -15.46
N SER A 60 31.04 -72.31 -15.25
CA SER A 60 29.75 -72.35 -14.55
C SER A 60 28.72 -71.51 -15.30
N THR A 61 27.45 -71.94 -15.28
CA THR A 61 26.34 -71.30 -16.02
C THR A 61 26.32 -69.78 -15.87
N THR A 62 26.51 -69.29 -14.64
CA THR A 62 26.85 -67.89 -14.33
C THR A 62 28.24 -67.86 -13.72
N THR A 63 29.13 -67.06 -14.29
CA THR A 63 30.46 -66.80 -13.74
C THR A 63 30.50 -65.32 -13.34
N SER A 64 30.49 -65.06 -12.04
CA SER A 64 30.45 -63.70 -11.50
C SER A 64 31.85 -63.16 -11.25
N LEU A 65 32.04 -61.90 -11.61
CA LEU A 65 33.19 -61.09 -11.29
C LEU A 65 32.67 -59.82 -10.61
N ARG A 66 32.87 -59.71 -9.30
CA ARG A 66 32.42 -58.55 -8.50
C ARG A 66 33.59 -57.89 -7.79
N PHE A 67 33.63 -56.57 -7.81
CA PHE A 67 34.52 -55.81 -6.95
C PHE A 67 34.05 -55.95 -5.50
N MET A 68 34.96 -56.35 -4.60
CA MET A 68 34.66 -56.55 -3.18
C MET A 68 34.57 -55.25 -2.38
N GLY A 69 34.99 -54.12 -2.95
CA GLY A 69 34.78 -52.82 -2.30
C GLY A 69 33.29 -52.50 -2.17
N GLU A 70 32.94 -51.87 -1.06
CA GLU A 70 31.58 -51.36 -0.80
C GLU A 70 31.44 -50.01 -1.53
N THR A 71 30.87 -50.00 -2.75
CA THR A 71 30.59 -48.75 -3.47
C THR A 71 29.36 -48.09 -2.83
N PRO A 72 29.47 -46.89 -2.23
CA PRO A 72 28.39 -46.31 -1.45
C PRO A 72 27.21 -45.90 -2.33
N MET A 73 25.99 -46.27 -1.92
CA MET A 73 24.75 -45.84 -2.55
C MET A 73 24.26 -44.56 -1.86
N ILE A 74 24.29 -43.44 -2.59
CA ILE A 74 23.97 -42.11 -2.05
C ILE A 74 22.73 -41.57 -2.77
N PRO A 75 21.67 -41.14 -2.05
CA PRO A 75 20.53 -40.47 -2.67
C PRO A 75 20.96 -39.28 -3.54
N GLY A 76 20.50 -39.26 -4.79
CA GLY A 76 20.86 -38.23 -5.76
C GLY A 76 22.11 -38.53 -6.60
N VAL A 77 22.86 -39.60 -6.32
CA VAL A 77 24.02 -40.03 -7.11
C VAL A 77 23.65 -41.18 -8.05
N TYR A 78 24.18 -41.13 -9.27
CA TYR A 78 24.01 -42.17 -10.30
C TYR A 78 25.38 -42.67 -10.77
N PHE A 79 25.61 -43.98 -10.66
CA PHE A 79 26.86 -44.60 -11.10
C PHE A 79 26.69 -45.30 -12.43
N ARG A 80 27.67 -45.16 -13.32
CA ARG A 80 27.84 -46.04 -14.48
C ARG A 80 28.90 -47.06 -14.16
N VAL A 81 28.53 -48.33 -14.19
CA VAL A 81 29.48 -49.43 -14.15
C VAL A 81 29.71 -49.88 -15.59
N SER A 82 30.95 -50.00 -16.03
CA SER A 82 31.29 -50.39 -17.40
C SER A 82 32.46 -51.37 -17.45
N ALA A 83 32.46 -52.22 -18.48
CA ALA A 83 33.53 -53.17 -18.76
C ALA A 83 33.68 -53.40 -20.27
N ARG A 84 34.92 -53.57 -20.73
CA ARG A 84 35.22 -54.09 -22.08
C ARG A 84 35.64 -55.54 -21.97
N VAL A 85 35.04 -56.39 -22.79
CA VAL A 85 35.17 -57.85 -22.70
C VAL A 85 35.32 -58.42 -24.11
N LYS A 86 36.17 -59.42 -24.30
CA LYS A 86 36.24 -60.19 -25.55
C LYS A 86 36.38 -61.67 -25.27
N ILE A 87 35.72 -62.50 -26.07
CA ILE A 87 35.97 -63.94 -26.05
C ILE A 87 37.12 -64.25 -27.01
N VAL A 88 38.10 -65.04 -26.58
CA VAL A 88 39.32 -65.32 -27.37
C VAL A 88 39.40 -66.76 -27.87
N ALA A 89 38.67 -67.69 -27.25
CA ALA A 89 38.55 -69.09 -27.69
C ALA A 89 37.35 -69.77 -27.00
N GLY A 90 36.92 -70.92 -27.52
CA GLY A 90 35.93 -71.81 -26.87
C GLY A 90 34.48 -71.33 -26.97
N ALA A 91 33.56 -71.96 -26.22
CA ALA A 91 32.12 -71.73 -26.41
C ALA A 91 31.70 -70.27 -26.14
N LEU A 92 30.93 -69.69 -27.08
CA LEU A 92 30.37 -68.33 -26.99
C LEU A 92 29.42 -68.19 -25.78
N CYS A 93 29.48 -67.04 -25.10
CA CYS A 93 28.68 -66.72 -23.92
C CYS A 93 28.16 -65.28 -23.98
N ASN A 94 27.32 -64.89 -23.02
CA ASN A 94 26.84 -63.52 -22.90
C ASN A 94 27.46 -62.84 -21.68
N VAL A 95 27.48 -61.52 -21.70
CA VAL A 95 27.98 -60.66 -20.62
C VAL A 95 26.94 -59.60 -20.26
N ARG A 96 26.87 -59.25 -18.98
CA ARG A 96 26.08 -58.12 -18.48
C ARG A 96 26.74 -57.49 -17.27
N ILE A 97 26.45 -56.23 -17.01
CA ILE A 97 26.72 -55.63 -15.69
C ILE A 97 25.78 -56.27 -14.67
N ALA A 98 26.28 -56.55 -13.48
CA ALA A 98 25.46 -57.01 -12.38
C ALA A 98 26.04 -56.56 -11.03
N GLY A 99 25.17 -56.48 -10.03
CA GLY A 99 25.49 -55.98 -8.69
C GLY A 99 24.99 -56.90 -7.59
N TRP A 100 25.31 -56.54 -6.35
CA TRP A 100 24.69 -57.05 -5.13
C TRP A 100 24.46 -55.87 -4.18
N ALA A 101 23.23 -55.71 -3.70
CA ALA A 101 22.81 -54.55 -2.91
C ALA A 101 22.82 -54.84 -1.40
N GLY A 102 23.62 -54.10 -0.64
CA GLY A 102 23.78 -54.27 0.81
C GLY A 102 23.12 -53.16 1.63
N ASN A 103 22.42 -53.52 2.70
CA ASN A 103 21.86 -52.56 3.66
C ASN A 103 22.80 -52.24 4.83
N GLY A 104 22.36 -51.37 5.75
CA GLY A 104 23.14 -50.93 6.91
C GLY A 104 23.56 -52.03 7.88
N SER A 105 22.88 -53.19 7.84
CA SER A 105 23.24 -54.38 8.61
C SER A 105 24.10 -55.38 7.83
N ARG A 106 24.60 -54.98 6.65
CA ARG A 106 25.37 -55.82 5.71
C ARG A 106 24.60 -57.03 5.18
N ASN A 107 23.27 -56.99 5.22
CA ASN A 107 22.40 -58.01 4.65
C ASN A 107 22.01 -57.67 3.20
N HIS A 108 21.70 -58.70 2.40
CA HIS A 108 21.21 -58.52 1.03
C HIS A 108 19.82 -57.92 1.03
N VAL A 109 19.62 -56.89 0.22
CA VAL A 109 18.30 -56.31 -0.05
C VAL A 109 17.63 -57.07 -1.18
N ASN A 110 16.56 -57.80 -0.88
CA ASN A 110 15.85 -58.64 -1.84
C ASN A 110 14.89 -57.82 -2.72
N GLY A 111 14.52 -58.37 -3.87
CA GLY A 111 13.49 -57.78 -4.76
C GLY A 111 13.98 -56.66 -5.68
N LEU A 112 15.28 -56.38 -5.71
CA LEU A 112 15.89 -55.38 -6.59
C LEU A 112 16.30 -55.96 -7.93
N VAL A 113 16.29 -55.12 -8.97
CA VAL A 113 16.89 -55.45 -10.27
C VAL A 113 18.40 -55.30 -10.14
N GLU A 114 19.11 -56.42 -10.00
CA GLU A 114 20.57 -56.44 -9.80
C GLU A 114 21.35 -56.78 -11.08
N GLN A 115 20.66 -56.92 -12.20
CA GLN A 115 21.22 -57.41 -13.46
C GLN A 115 20.84 -56.42 -14.56
N GLY A 116 21.85 -55.85 -15.23
CA GLY A 116 21.66 -54.94 -16.34
C GLY A 116 21.37 -55.66 -17.68
N PRO A 117 21.28 -54.89 -18.78
CA PRO A 117 21.11 -55.44 -20.13
C PRO A 117 22.18 -56.48 -20.47
N THR A 118 21.79 -57.54 -21.18
CA THR A 118 22.65 -58.65 -21.57
C THR A 118 23.11 -58.52 -23.02
N THR A 119 24.40 -58.69 -23.26
CA THR A 119 25.03 -58.63 -24.59
C THR A 119 25.70 -59.94 -24.93
N ALA A 120 25.49 -60.45 -26.14
CA ALA A 120 26.11 -61.69 -26.62
C ALA A 120 27.53 -61.45 -27.16
N LEU A 121 28.49 -62.30 -26.76
CA LEU A 121 29.82 -62.34 -27.37
C LEU A 121 29.78 -63.28 -28.57
N THR A 122 29.71 -62.73 -29.78
CA THR A 122 29.42 -63.53 -31.00
C THR A 122 30.64 -63.80 -31.88
N THR A 123 31.69 -62.98 -31.77
CA THR A 123 32.91 -63.09 -32.57
C THR A 123 34.15 -63.18 -31.68
N TYR A 124 35.11 -64.04 -32.03
CA TYR A 124 36.37 -64.11 -31.31
C TYR A 124 37.23 -62.87 -31.56
N GLY A 125 37.85 -62.35 -30.50
CA GLY A 125 38.72 -61.18 -30.55
C GLY A 125 37.99 -59.84 -30.63
N GLU A 126 36.68 -59.83 -30.88
CA GLU A 126 35.86 -58.61 -30.88
C GLU A 126 35.70 -58.05 -29.46
N VAL A 127 36.07 -56.78 -29.29
CA VAL A 127 35.90 -56.06 -28.03
C VAL A 127 34.45 -55.57 -27.91
N VAL A 128 33.74 -56.11 -26.92
CA VAL A 128 32.36 -55.74 -26.58
C VAL A 128 32.37 -54.89 -25.30
N GLU A 129 31.77 -53.71 -25.37
CA GLU A 129 31.55 -52.85 -24.19
C GLU A 129 30.15 -53.10 -23.60
N VAL A 130 30.09 -53.30 -22.29
CA VAL A 130 28.85 -53.36 -21.52
C VAL A 130 28.84 -52.28 -20.46
N SER A 131 27.67 -51.68 -20.22
CA SER A 131 27.48 -50.75 -19.12
C SER A 131 26.07 -50.84 -18.55
N ALA A 132 25.90 -50.41 -17.30
CA ALA A 132 24.60 -50.19 -16.69
C ALA A 132 24.68 -49.03 -15.69
N ILE A 133 23.57 -48.32 -15.53
CA ILE A 133 23.42 -47.19 -14.63
C ILE A 133 22.65 -47.63 -13.39
N ILE A 134 23.23 -47.37 -12.22
CA ILE A 134 22.68 -47.73 -10.91
C ILE A 134 22.40 -46.45 -10.13
N GLY A 135 21.23 -46.38 -9.49
CA GLY A 135 20.85 -45.23 -8.67
C GLY A 135 19.67 -45.53 -7.75
N VAL A 136 19.41 -44.62 -6.81
CA VAL A 136 18.31 -44.73 -5.85
C VAL A 136 16.94 -44.59 -6.52
N GLY A 137 16.77 -43.60 -7.40
CA GLY A 137 15.49 -43.28 -8.05
C GLY A 137 15.29 -43.98 -9.39
N ALA A 138 14.04 -44.36 -9.69
CA ALA A 138 13.65 -44.89 -11.00
C ALA A 138 13.52 -43.73 -11.99
N ARG A 139 14.60 -43.47 -12.75
CA ARG A 139 14.62 -42.45 -13.81
C ARG A 139 14.80 -43.09 -15.17
N ARG A 140 14.32 -42.40 -16.20
CA ARG A 140 14.56 -42.79 -17.59
C ARG A 140 16.08 -42.90 -17.81
N GLY A 141 16.56 -44.08 -18.19
CA GLY A 141 17.98 -44.37 -18.40
C GLY A 141 18.72 -44.95 -17.19
N VAL A 142 18.05 -45.16 -16.04
CA VAL A 142 18.62 -45.95 -14.93
C VAL A 142 18.22 -47.41 -15.12
N ASP A 143 19.21 -48.30 -15.22
CA ASP A 143 18.98 -49.72 -15.46
C ASP A 143 18.67 -50.47 -14.15
N LEU A 144 19.37 -50.12 -13.06
CA LEU A 144 19.25 -50.76 -11.76
C LEU A 144 18.79 -49.70 -10.73
N SER A 145 17.48 -49.55 -10.56
CA SER A 145 16.89 -48.67 -9.54
C SER A 145 16.75 -49.43 -8.22
N TRP A 146 17.51 -49.00 -7.21
CA TRP A 146 17.71 -49.77 -5.98
C TRP A 146 17.00 -49.20 -4.74
N GLY A 147 16.32 -48.05 -4.85
CA GLY A 147 15.67 -47.42 -3.72
C GLY A 147 16.66 -46.98 -2.64
N THR A 148 16.16 -46.65 -1.44
CA THR A 148 16.95 -46.10 -0.34
C THR A 148 17.41 -47.14 0.70
N GLU A 149 16.97 -48.40 0.57
CA GLU A 149 17.32 -49.45 1.53
C GLU A 149 18.78 -49.93 1.38
N PRO A 150 19.34 -50.11 0.17
CA PRO A 150 20.77 -50.36 0.00
C PRO A 150 21.58 -49.09 0.28
N ILE A 151 22.61 -49.22 1.11
CA ILE A 151 23.58 -48.14 1.39
C ILE A 151 24.93 -48.37 0.72
N TYR A 152 25.16 -49.56 0.15
CA TYR A 152 26.31 -49.85 -0.70
C TYR A 152 26.00 -50.96 -1.71
N GLY A 153 26.83 -51.07 -2.74
CA GLY A 153 26.77 -52.12 -3.75
C GLY A 153 28.13 -52.74 -4.04
N HIS A 154 28.13 -54.04 -4.38
CA HIS A 154 29.26 -54.70 -5.00
C HIS A 154 28.99 -54.89 -6.48
N PHE A 155 29.78 -54.24 -7.34
CA PHE A 155 29.50 -54.15 -8.77
C PHE A 155 30.52 -54.91 -9.62
N GLY A 156 30.08 -55.40 -10.76
CA GLY A 156 30.95 -55.97 -11.78
C GLY A 156 30.16 -56.60 -12.92
N ILE A 157 30.59 -57.77 -13.40
CA ILE A 157 29.95 -58.45 -14.54
C ILE A 157 29.58 -59.89 -14.24
N ASP A 158 28.54 -60.38 -14.92
CA ASP A 158 28.27 -61.81 -15.05
C ASP A 158 28.58 -62.27 -16.47
N LEU A 159 29.30 -63.38 -16.61
CA LEU A 159 29.36 -64.15 -17.84
C LEU A 159 28.35 -65.30 -17.76
N ILE A 160 27.35 -65.33 -18.64
CA ILE A 160 26.23 -66.26 -18.59
C ILE A 160 26.12 -67.10 -19.86
N GLY A 161 25.58 -68.32 -19.74
CA GLY A 161 25.42 -69.26 -20.87
C GLY A 161 26.52 -70.32 -20.92
N SER A 162 26.88 -70.75 -22.13
CA SER A 162 27.74 -71.92 -22.40
C SER A 162 29.11 -71.86 -21.69
N ASN A 163 29.57 -73.00 -21.20
CA ASN A 163 30.87 -73.15 -20.55
C ASN A 163 31.95 -73.59 -21.55
N GLY A 164 33.22 -73.31 -21.22
CA GLY A 164 34.39 -73.67 -22.03
C GLY A 164 34.97 -72.53 -22.85
N GLY A 165 34.40 -71.32 -22.79
CA GLY A 165 34.94 -70.11 -23.41
C GLY A 165 36.03 -69.44 -22.56
N ALA A 166 37.13 -69.04 -23.19
CA ALA A 166 38.16 -68.18 -22.60
C ALA A 166 37.82 -66.71 -22.88
N VAL A 167 37.58 -65.93 -21.84
CA VAL A 167 37.10 -64.55 -21.92
C VAL A 167 38.10 -63.61 -21.28
N ARG A 168 38.55 -62.60 -22.03
CA ARG A 168 39.40 -61.51 -21.53
C ARG A 168 38.55 -60.31 -21.16
N ILE A 169 38.85 -59.71 -20.01
CA ILE A 169 38.09 -58.61 -19.42
C ILE A 169 39.08 -57.50 -19.05
N GLU A 170 38.83 -56.29 -19.54
CA GLU A 170 39.50 -55.09 -19.07
C GLU A 170 39.04 -54.74 -17.64
N SER A 171 39.89 -54.04 -16.90
CA SER A 171 39.55 -53.56 -15.55
C SER A 171 38.22 -52.79 -15.55
N ILE A 172 37.29 -53.24 -14.71
CA ILE A 172 35.94 -52.66 -14.59
C ILE A 172 36.04 -51.24 -14.04
N LYS A 173 35.22 -50.33 -14.59
CA LYS A 173 35.13 -48.93 -14.16
C LYS A 173 33.81 -48.68 -13.46
N ILE A 174 33.84 -47.80 -12.45
CA ILE A 174 32.65 -47.28 -11.77
C ILE A 174 32.80 -45.77 -11.73
N GLU A 175 31.91 -45.07 -12.42
CA GLU A 175 31.99 -43.63 -12.67
C GLU A 175 30.74 -42.94 -12.12
N ASP A 176 30.89 -41.78 -11.50
CA ASP A 176 29.77 -40.90 -11.16
C ASP A 176 29.30 -40.16 -12.41
N ILE A 177 28.07 -40.45 -12.85
CA ILE A 177 27.44 -39.84 -14.02
C ILE A 177 26.23 -38.96 -13.63
N THR A 178 26.13 -38.55 -12.37
CA THR A 178 25.00 -37.75 -11.84
C THR A 178 24.73 -36.50 -12.68
N ALA A 179 25.77 -35.89 -13.24
CA ALA A 179 25.67 -34.73 -14.13
C ALA A 179 24.74 -34.97 -15.34
N ALA A 180 24.63 -36.20 -15.85
CA ALA A 180 23.76 -36.54 -16.98
C ALA A 180 22.25 -36.50 -16.63
N PHE A 181 21.90 -36.57 -15.34
CA PHE A 181 20.51 -36.54 -14.87
C PHE A 181 20.05 -35.16 -14.38
N VAL A 182 20.94 -34.17 -14.38
CA VAL A 182 20.68 -32.80 -13.91
C VAL A 182 19.55 -32.08 -14.68
N PRO A 183 19.42 -32.21 -16.02
CA PRO A 183 18.32 -31.55 -16.73
C PRO A 183 16.93 -32.04 -16.30
N SER A 184 16.81 -33.28 -15.82
CA SER A 184 15.54 -33.84 -15.30
C SER A 184 15.26 -33.51 -13.82
N LEU A 185 16.22 -32.85 -13.15
CA LEU A 185 16.18 -32.48 -11.74
C LEU A 185 15.77 -31.03 -11.49
N ILE A 186 15.76 -30.23 -12.55
CA ILE A 186 15.62 -28.79 -12.50
C ILE A 186 14.25 -28.45 -13.07
N ASP A 187 13.44 -27.75 -12.28
CA ASP A 187 12.10 -27.25 -12.62
C ASP A 187 12.13 -25.80 -13.14
N TRP A 188 13.32 -25.30 -13.47
CA TRP A 188 13.53 -23.95 -14.01
C TRP A 188 14.18 -23.95 -15.39
N VAL A 189 13.81 -22.97 -16.19
CA VAL A 189 14.29 -22.74 -17.54
C VAL A 189 15.14 -21.48 -17.56
N ASP A 190 16.42 -21.59 -17.93
CA ASP A 190 17.33 -20.44 -18.04
C ASP A 190 17.06 -19.66 -19.33
N VAL A 191 16.87 -18.34 -19.23
CA VAL A 191 16.69 -17.48 -20.42
C VAL A 191 17.88 -17.52 -21.39
N ARG A 192 19.10 -17.86 -20.93
CA ARG A 192 20.29 -18.03 -21.77
C ARG A 192 20.22 -19.23 -22.69
N ASP A 193 19.54 -20.29 -22.28
CA ASP A 193 19.33 -21.48 -23.12
C ASP A 193 18.47 -21.13 -24.35
N TYR A 194 17.73 -20.02 -24.30
CA TYR A 194 16.90 -19.48 -25.38
C TYR A 194 17.55 -18.26 -26.06
N GLY A 195 18.84 -18.03 -25.82
CA GLY A 195 19.65 -17.07 -26.56
C GLY A 195 19.79 -15.69 -25.91
N ALA A 196 19.30 -15.49 -24.68
CA ALA A 196 19.52 -14.24 -23.96
C ALA A 196 21.02 -13.99 -23.73
N LYS A 197 21.49 -12.76 -23.96
CA LYS A 197 22.90 -12.38 -23.78
C LYS A 197 23.19 -11.83 -22.39
N GLY A 198 22.32 -10.96 -21.87
CA GLY A 198 22.55 -10.33 -20.58
C GLY A 198 23.73 -9.34 -20.56
N ASP A 199 23.97 -8.67 -21.68
CA ASP A 199 25.08 -7.71 -21.91
C ASP A 199 24.68 -6.22 -21.76
N GLY A 200 23.42 -5.95 -21.40
CA GLY A 200 22.84 -4.62 -21.22
C GLY A 200 22.46 -3.89 -22.51
N ILE A 201 22.73 -4.50 -23.67
CA ILE A 201 22.62 -3.86 -25.00
C ILE A 201 21.70 -4.66 -25.92
N THR A 202 21.90 -5.98 -26.02
CA THR A 202 21.10 -6.87 -26.85
C THR A 202 19.67 -6.94 -26.33
N ASN A 203 18.67 -6.79 -27.21
CA ASN A 203 17.27 -6.92 -26.81
C ASN A 203 16.92 -8.40 -26.56
N ASP A 204 16.94 -8.81 -25.29
CA ASP A 204 16.75 -10.19 -24.86
C ASP A 204 15.27 -10.61 -24.77
N ARG A 205 14.34 -9.72 -25.14
CA ARG A 205 12.88 -9.94 -25.02
C ARG A 205 12.40 -11.26 -25.65
N ALA A 206 12.90 -11.59 -26.84
CA ALA A 206 12.47 -12.80 -27.54
C ALA A 206 12.88 -14.08 -26.79
N ALA A 207 14.08 -14.09 -26.19
CA ALA A 207 14.58 -15.20 -25.41
C ALA A 207 13.77 -15.41 -24.13
N PHE A 208 13.36 -14.32 -23.46
CA PHE A 208 12.49 -14.38 -22.28
C PHE A 208 11.11 -14.99 -22.60
N ILE A 209 10.50 -14.59 -23.73
CA ILE A 209 9.20 -15.15 -24.15
C ILE A 209 9.33 -16.64 -24.48
N ALA A 210 10.40 -17.04 -25.16
CA ALA A 210 10.64 -18.44 -25.50
C ALA A 210 10.90 -19.29 -24.24
N ALA A 211 11.64 -18.76 -23.27
CA ALA A 211 11.86 -19.42 -21.97
C ALA A 211 10.56 -19.56 -21.16
N ASP A 212 9.70 -18.53 -21.14
CA ASP A 212 8.38 -18.59 -20.48
C ASP A 212 7.49 -19.69 -21.10
N GLN A 213 7.46 -19.77 -22.43
CA GLN A 213 6.71 -20.81 -23.13
C GLN A 213 7.25 -22.21 -22.84
N ALA A 214 8.58 -22.35 -22.77
CA ALA A 214 9.22 -23.63 -22.53
C ALA A 214 9.15 -24.09 -21.06
N ALA A 215 8.95 -23.17 -20.11
CA ALA A 215 8.77 -23.51 -18.70
C ALA A 215 7.57 -24.45 -18.49
N ASN A 216 6.50 -24.33 -19.30
CA ASN A 216 5.38 -25.28 -19.33
C ASN A 216 4.85 -25.69 -17.94
N GLY A 217 4.68 -24.71 -17.05
CA GLY A 217 4.26 -24.91 -15.65
C GLY A 217 5.39 -25.01 -14.62
N GLY A 218 6.66 -25.05 -15.07
CA GLY A 218 7.85 -24.80 -14.26
C GLY A 218 8.12 -23.30 -14.10
N SER A 219 9.35 -22.94 -13.74
CA SER A 219 9.76 -21.55 -13.49
C SER A 219 10.81 -21.04 -14.50
N VAL A 220 10.99 -19.73 -14.59
CA VAL A 220 12.03 -19.09 -15.40
C VAL A 220 13.16 -18.60 -14.49
N LEU A 221 14.40 -18.92 -14.83
CA LEU A 221 15.60 -18.39 -14.18
C LEU A 221 16.22 -17.30 -15.06
N VAL A 222 16.45 -16.14 -14.46
CA VAL A 222 17.26 -15.05 -15.04
C VAL A 222 18.61 -15.06 -14.32
N PRO A 223 19.68 -15.62 -14.92
CA PRO A 223 20.98 -15.73 -14.27
C PRO A 223 21.66 -14.35 -14.13
N GLU A 224 22.82 -14.29 -13.48
CA GLU A 224 23.59 -13.04 -13.36
C GLU A 224 23.88 -12.40 -14.72
N GLY A 225 23.60 -11.11 -14.86
CA GLY A 225 23.73 -10.34 -16.10
C GLY A 225 22.82 -9.11 -16.10
N GLU A 226 22.93 -8.26 -17.12
CA GLU A 226 22.02 -7.13 -17.35
C GLU A 226 21.25 -7.36 -18.65
N PHE A 227 19.94 -7.57 -18.60
CA PHE A 227 19.13 -7.97 -19.74
C PHE A 227 18.34 -6.76 -20.24
N PHE A 228 18.70 -6.25 -21.42
CA PHE A 228 17.96 -5.15 -22.02
C PHE A 228 16.68 -5.66 -22.68
N ILE A 229 15.54 -5.10 -22.28
CA ILE A 229 14.21 -5.49 -22.79
C ILE A 229 13.56 -4.24 -23.39
N SER A 230 13.41 -4.26 -24.71
CA SER A 230 12.66 -3.25 -25.47
C SER A 230 11.36 -3.84 -26.00
N GLY A 231 10.24 -3.19 -25.68
CA GLY A 231 8.87 -3.68 -25.91
C GLY A 231 8.29 -4.44 -24.70
N ASP A 232 6.96 -4.39 -24.55
CA ASP A 232 6.25 -4.96 -23.40
C ASP A 232 6.56 -6.45 -23.20
N LEU A 233 6.85 -6.83 -21.97
CA LEU A 233 7.20 -8.18 -21.56
C LEU A 233 6.12 -8.72 -20.62
N SER A 234 5.59 -9.90 -20.92
CA SER A 234 4.66 -10.63 -20.05
C SER A 234 5.21 -12.02 -19.82
N ILE A 235 5.40 -12.39 -18.56
CA ILE A 235 5.86 -13.70 -18.12
C ILE A 235 4.72 -14.35 -17.34
N ASN A 236 4.30 -15.53 -17.79
CA ASN A 236 3.20 -16.27 -17.20
C ASN A 236 3.66 -17.24 -16.12
N SER A 237 4.89 -17.71 -16.22
CA SER A 237 5.51 -18.65 -15.28
C SER A 237 6.06 -17.93 -14.05
N PRO A 238 6.27 -18.62 -12.92
CA PRO A 238 7.02 -18.06 -11.80
C PRO A 238 8.43 -17.72 -12.27
N ILE A 239 8.99 -16.59 -11.84
CA ILE A 239 10.29 -16.12 -12.33
C ILE A 239 11.22 -15.75 -11.18
N ARG A 240 12.48 -16.15 -11.31
CA ARG A 240 13.54 -15.87 -10.34
C ARG A 240 14.65 -15.06 -10.98
N PHE A 241 14.98 -13.92 -10.36
CA PHE A 241 16.07 -13.04 -10.79
C PHE A 241 17.34 -13.23 -9.95
N MET A 242 18.45 -13.53 -10.64
CA MET A 242 19.83 -13.31 -10.18
C MET A 242 20.49 -12.14 -10.93
N GLY A 243 20.08 -11.90 -12.18
CA GLY A 243 20.43 -10.71 -12.96
C GLY A 243 19.42 -9.57 -12.83
N LYS A 244 19.62 -8.53 -13.65
CA LYS A 244 18.80 -7.31 -13.66
C LYS A 244 18.21 -7.03 -15.05
N LEU A 245 17.06 -6.39 -15.10
CA LEU A 245 16.42 -5.89 -16.31
C LEU A 245 16.75 -4.40 -16.50
N ARG A 246 16.98 -4.02 -17.75
CA ARG A 246 17.04 -2.63 -18.20
C ARG A 246 15.99 -2.41 -19.26
N THR A 247 15.13 -1.42 -19.09
CA THR A 247 14.01 -1.16 -20.01
C THR A 247 13.86 0.33 -20.32
N PRO A 248 13.40 0.72 -21.51
CA PRO A 248 12.76 2.01 -21.71
C PRO A 248 11.65 2.28 -20.68
N VAL A 249 11.39 3.55 -20.38
CA VAL A 249 10.38 3.95 -19.37
C VAL A 249 9.00 3.38 -19.70
N ALA A 250 8.57 3.49 -20.97
CA ALA A 250 7.26 3.05 -21.43
C ALA A 250 7.08 1.51 -21.49
N THR A 251 8.16 0.72 -21.47
CA THR A 251 8.07 -0.75 -21.54
C THR A 251 7.43 -1.32 -20.28
N LYS A 252 6.28 -1.99 -20.43
CA LYS A 252 5.56 -2.65 -19.34
C LYS A 252 6.18 -4.03 -19.09
N VAL A 253 6.37 -4.39 -17.83
CA VAL A 253 6.87 -5.71 -17.43
C VAL A 253 5.85 -6.35 -16.49
N ALA A 254 5.09 -7.32 -16.99
CA ALA A 254 4.07 -8.05 -16.25
C ALA A 254 4.60 -9.43 -15.84
N LEU A 255 4.82 -9.64 -14.54
CA LEU A 255 5.28 -10.91 -13.96
C LEU A 255 4.10 -11.59 -13.26
N THR A 256 3.20 -12.20 -14.03
CA THR A 256 1.86 -12.56 -13.54
C THR A 256 1.87 -13.51 -12.34
N GLN A 257 2.57 -14.65 -12.40
CA GLN A 257 2.68 -15.59 -11.26
C GLN A 257 3.75 -15.21 -10.23
N SER A 258 4.39 -14.05 -10.37
CA SER A 258 5.35 -13.50 -9.40
C SER A 258 5.10 -12.00 -9.20
N PHE A 259 3.81 -11.62 -9.12
CA PHE A 259 3.38 -10.24 -9.03
C PHE A 259 3.43 -9.74 -7.58
N ASP A 260 4.65 -9.45 -7.12
CA ASP A 260 4.94 -8.93 -5.79
C ASP A 260 6.11 -7.94 -5.84
N PHE A 261 6.14 -6.97 -4.94
CA PHE A 261 7.22 -5.97 -4.93
C PHE A 261 8.63 -6.59 -4.79
N PRO A 262 8.91 -7.55 -3.89
CA PRO A 262 10.23 -8.18 -3.81
C PRO A 262 10.77 -8.71 -5.14
N THR A 263 9.91 -9.31 -5.98
CA THR A 263 10.28 -9.80 -7.31
C THR A 263 10.66 -8.64 -8.24
N TYR A 264 9.87 -7.57 -8.28
CA TYR A 264 10.20 -6.38 -9.08
C TYR A 264 11.47 -5.67 -8.58
N ALA A 265 11.65 -5.53 -7.27
CA ALA A 265 12.85 -4.93 -6.69
C ALA A 265 14.11 -5.72 -7.09
N LYS A 266 14.06 -7.06 -7.07
CA LYS A 266 15.15 -7.91 -7.56
C LYS A 266 15.35 -7.78 -9.06
N ALA A 267 14.27 -7.76 -9.84
CA ALA A 267 14.32 -7.67 -11.30
C ALA A 267 15.04 -6.41 -11.77
N PHE A 268 14.89 -5.27 -11.09
CA PHE A 268 15.52 -4.01 -11.50
C PHE A 268 16.76 -3.64 -10.69
N GLY A 269 16.94 -4.22 -9.50
CA GLY A 269 18.07 -3.91 -8.61
C GLY A 269 18.04 -2.49 -8.03
N ASP A 270 16.91 -1.79 -8.17
CA ASP A 270 16.60 -0.46 -7.62
C ASP A 270 15.15 -0.48 -7.15
N GLU A 271 14.91 -0.14 -5.89
CA GLU A 271 13.59 -0.26 -5.28
C GLU A 271 12.58 0.76 -5.85
N THR A 272 13.03 1.97 -6.17
CA THR A 272 12.18 3.02 -6.76
C THR A 272 11.74 2.63 -8.17
N LEU A 273 12.66 2.18 -9.02
CA LEU A 273 12.37 1.69 -10.37
C LEU A 273 11.53 0.41 -10.34
N GLY A 274 11.85 -0.52 -9.44
CA GLY A 274 11.07 -1.74 -9.22
C GLY A 274 9.61 -1.43 -8.89
N LEU A 275 9.36 -0.52 -7.95
CA LEU A 275 8.00 -0.10 -7.60
C LEU A 275 7.29 0.61 -8.76
N LYS A 276 7.97 1.51 -9.48
CA LYS A 276 7.42 2.16 -10.69
C LYS A 276 6.96 1.12 -11.72
N LYS A 277 7.74 0.07 -11.94
CA LYS A 277 7.41 -1.01 -12.90
C LYS A 277 6.30 -1.92 -12.41
N ALA A 278 6.26 -2.24 -11.11
CA ALA A 278 5.16 -2.98 -10.51
C ALA A 278 3.82 -2.23 -10.62
N LEU A 279 3.82 -0.92 -10.33
CA LEU A 279 2.65 -0.06 -10.50
C LEU A 279 2.25 0.10 -11.96
N GLN A 280 3.21 0.27 -12.86
CA GLN A 280 2.95 0.31 -14.30
C GLN A 280 2.25 -0.97 -14.78
N ALA A 281 2.65 -2.14 -14.28
CA ALA A 281 1.99 -3.41 -14.57
C ALA A 281 0.57 -3.49 -13.94
N LEU A 282 0.39 -3.00 -12.71
CA LEU A 282 -0.89 -2.97 -12.00
C LEU A 282 -2.00 -2.23 -12.78
N PHE A 283 -1.64 -1.08 -13.38
CA PHE A 283 -2.55 -0.23 -14.16
C PHE A 283 -2.62 -0.56 -15.65
N GLY A 284 -1.73 -1.42 -16.14
CA GLY A 284 -1.79 -1.95 -17.51
C GLY A 284 -2.77 -3.12 -17.60
N TYR A 285 -2.23 -4.30 -17.90
CA TYR A 285 -3.00 -5.55 -18.02
C TYR A 285 -2.30 -6.66 -17.22
N THR A 286 -2.63 -6.70 -15.93
CA THR A 286 -2.45 -7.87 -15.07
C THR A 286 -3.83 -8.36 -14.63
N ASP A 287 -3.98 -9.67 -14.44
CA ASP A 287 -5.14 -10.29 -13.80
C ASP A 287 -5.19 -10.03 -12.28
N HIS A 288 -4.13 -9.41 -11.74
CA HIS A 288 -4.04 -9.03 -10.33
C HIS A 288 -4.76 -7.71 -10.04
N VAL A 289 -5.51 -7.69 -8.94
CA VAL A 289 -6.15 -6.47 -8.42
C VAL A 289 -5.32 -5.79 -7.34
N THR A 290 -4.32 -6.47 -6.78
CA THR A 290 -3.51 -6.00 -5.65
C THR A 290 -2.03 -6.17 -5.95
N LEU A 291 -1.24 -5.12 -5.76
CA LEU A 291 0.21 -5.19 -5.59
C LEU A 291 0.53 -5.33 -4.10
N ASP A 292 1.08 -6.49 -3.73
CA ASP A 292 1.52 -6.77 -2.36
C ASP A 292 2.99 -6.37 -2.18
N LEU A 293 3.29 -5.61 -1.12
CA LEU A 293 4.67 -5.27 -0.74
C LEU A 293 5.32 -6.38 0.11
N CYS A 294 4.56 -7.39 0.53
CA CYS A 294 5.00 -8.56 1.29
C CYS A 294 5.73 -8.21 2.59
N GLY A 295 5.23 -7.20 3.31
CA GLY A 295 5.81 -6.67 4.54
C GLY A 295 7.12 -5.90 4.34
N ARG A 296 7.56 -5.68 3.10
CA ARG A 296 8.78 -4.91 2.84
C ARG A 296 8.55 -3.41 2.99
N ARG A 297 9.62 -2.74 3.39
CA ARG A 297 9.80 -1.31 3.17
C ARG A 297 10.41 -1.07 1.79
N VAL A 298 9.93 -0.05 1.10
CA VAL A 298 10.46 0.50 -0.14
C VAL A 298 11.14 1.82 0.15
N ASP A 299 12.44 1.92 -0.11
CA ASP A 299 13.21 3.15 0.01
C ASP A 299 13.07 3.96 -1.30
N LEU A 300 12.30 5.03 -1.24
CA LEU A 300 11.90 5.85 -2.37
C LEU A 300 12.80 7.09 -2.47
N THR A 301 13.61 7.19 -3.53
CA THR A 301 14.59 8.28 -3.72
C THR A 301 14.02 9.46 -4.51
N SER A 302 12.84 9.31 -5.11
CA SER A 302 12.15 10.35 -5.89
C SER A 302 10.63 10.10 -5.95
N PRO A 303 9.80 11.12 -6.23
CA PRO A 303 8.36 10.95 -6.40
C PRO A 303 7.96 9.83 -7.38
N LEU A 304 6.85 9.14 -7.09
CA LEU A 304 6.17 8.28 -8.05
C LEU A 304 5.22 9.14 -8.91
N ASP A 305 5.79 9.88 -9.86
CA ASP A 305 5.03 10.63 -10.86
C ASP A 305 4.49 9.71 -11.96
N PHE A 306 3.20 9.38 -11.85
CA PHE A 306 2.53 8.45 -12.77
C PHE A 306 2.52 8.96 -14.21
N GLY A 307 2.49 10.28 -14.42
CA GLY A 307 2.53 10.86 -15.76
C GLY A 307 3.86 10.61 -16.47
N SER A 308 4.98 10.54 -15.74
CA SER A 308 6.29 10.31 -16.32
C SER A 308 6.65 8.83 -16.48
N PHE A 309 6.37 7.97 -15.48
CA PHE A 309 6.73 6.55 -15.58
C PHE A 309 5.67 5.68 -16.26
N ALA A 310 4.41 6.12 -16.32
CA ALA A 310 3.31 5.42 -16.99
C ALA A 310 2.60 6.35 -18.01
N PRO A 311 3.28 6.81 -19.07
CA PRO A 311 2.76 7.85 -19.98
C PRO A 311 1.47 7.46 -20.72
N ASP A 312 1.21 6.16 -20.89
CA ASP A 312 0.00 5.60 -21.50
C ASP A 312 -1.22 5.59 -20.56
N LEU A 313 -1.00 5.78 -19.24
CA LEU A 313 -2.08 5.82 -18.26
C LEU A 313 -2.77 7.18 -18.33
N LYS A 314 -3.85 7.26 -19.12
CA LYS A 314 -4.71 8.45 -19.22
C LYS A 314 -5.93 8.36 -18.31
N SER A 315 -6.67 7.25 -18.40
CA SER A 315 -7.83 6.97 -17.58
C SER A 315 -7.82 5.52 -17.10
N PHE A 316 -8.20 5.30 -15.83
CA PHE A 316 -8.38 3.97 -15.27
C PHE A 316 -9.49 3.95 -14.21
N SER A 317 -10.40 2.99 -14.29
CA SER A 317 -11.59 2.96 -13.42
C SER A 317 -11.86 1.60 -12.74
N ASN A 318 -11.07 0.57 -13.03
CA ASN A 318 -11.20 -0.70 -12.30
C ASN A 318 -10.62 -0.56 -10.90
N ARG A 319 -11.07 -1.41 -9.97
CA ARG A 319 -10.46 -1.41 -8.63
C ARG A 319 -9.02 -1.93 -8.70
N ARG A 320 -8.09 -1.18 -8.12
CA ARG A 320 -6.69 -1.61 -7.87
C ARG A 320 -6.29 -1.28 -6.44
N THR A 321 -5.34 -2.05 -5.90
CA THR A 321 -4.91 -1.93 -4.50
C THR A 321 -3.40 -2.06 -4.40
N ILE A 322 -2.77 -1.28 -3.53
CA ILE A 322 -1.41 -1.50 -3.04
C ILE A 322 -1.49 -1.77 -1.53
N SER A 323 -0.75 -2.77 -1.04
CA SER A 323 -0.90 -3.19 0.36
C SER A 323 0.31 -3.81 1.04
N ASN A 324 0.22 -3.94 2.38
CA ASN A 324 1.04 -4.79 3.23
C ASN A 324 2.55 -4.47 3.16
N GLY A 325 2.93 -3.30 3.65
CA GLY A 325 4.33 -2.87 3.71
C GLY A 325 4.50 -1.39 4.04
N ALA A 326 5.67 -0.84 3.71
CA ALA A 326 5.99 0.54 4.01
C ALA A 326 6.62 1.24 2.80
N ILE A 327 6.34 2.52 2.63
CA ILE A 327 7.00 3.41 1.67
C ILE A 327 7.77 4.46 2.49
N LEU A 328 9.07 4.61 2.25
CA LEU A 328 9.93 5.55 2.96
C LEU A 328 10.55 6.56 2.00
N ALA A 329 10.32 7.85 2.23
CA ALA A 329 11.05 8.90 1.53
C ALA A 329 12.52 8.92 1.96
N VAL A 330 13.43 8.81 0.98
CA VAL A 330 14.87 9.01 1.17
C VAL A 330 15.23 10.42 0.73
N ALA A 331 15.78 11.21 1.65
CA ALA A 331 16.14 12.61 1.41
C ALA A 331 17.06 12.81 0.19
N GLY A 332 16.80 13.86 -0.58
CA GLY A 332 17.54 14.19 -1.80
C GLY A 332 16.87 15.32 -2.59
N ALA A 333 17.58 15.87 -3.58
CA ALA A 333 17.12 17.02 -4.37
C ALA A 333 15.81 16.77 -5.15
N ALA A 334 15.47 15.51 -5.43
CA ALA A 334 14.22 15.14 -6.10
C ALA A 334 12.95 15.53 -5.31
N TRP A 335 13.08 15.82 -4.01
CA TRP A 335 11.98 16.22 -3.12
C TRP A 335 11.83 17.73 -2.95
N GLU A 336 12.64 18.54 -3.65
CA GLU A 336 12.56 19.99 -3.57
C GLU A 336 11.24 20.52 -4.15
N THR A 337 10.59 21.40 -3.39
CA THR A 337 9.36 22.09 -3.79
C THR A 337 9.67 23.02 -4.95
N GLY A 338 8.97 22.85 -6.07
CA GLY A 338 9.02 23.82 -7.17
C GLY A 338 8.29 25.09 -6.75
N GLN A 339 8.90 26.27 -6.93
CA GLN A 339 8.28 27.53 -6.57
C GLN A 339 8.27 28.48 -7.77
N TRP A 340 7.12 29.07 -8.05
CA TRP A 340 6.97 30.05 -9.11
C TRP A 340 6.04 31.18 -8.70
N THR A 341 6.32 32.39 -9.17
CA THR A 341 5.43 33.56 -9.00
C THR A 341 5.03 34.06 -10.36
N SER A 342 3.74 34.32 -10.56
CA SER A 342 3.24 34.84 -11.83
C SER A 342 2.13 35.85 -11.65
N ILE A 343 2.11 36.84 -12.54
CA ILE A 343 1.00 37.78 -12.69
C ILE A 343 -0.09 37.10 -13.51
N ALA A 344 -1.32 37.11 -13.00
CA ALA A 344 -2.48 36.54 -13.68
C ALA A 344 -3.76 37.35 -13.40
N THR A 345 -4.73 37.22 -14.29
CA THR A 345 -6.06 37.84 -14.17
C THR A 345 -7.09 36.79 -13.75
N TYR A 346 -7.81 37.08 -12.67
CA TYR A 346 -8.99 36.33 -12.24
C TYR A 346 -10.27 37.10 -12.60
N ASP A 347 -11.29 36.37 -13.05
CA ASP A 347 -12.63 36.89 -13.32
C ASP A 347 -13.66 35.94 -12.67
N PRO A 348 -14.48 36.41 -11.70
CA PRO A 348 -15.54 35.63 -11.09
C PRO A 348 -16.54 35.02 -12.07
N ALA A 349 -16.69 35.58 -13.28
CA ALA A 349 -17.52 35.00 -14.34
C ALA A 349 -16.91 33.73 -14.97
N GLN A 350 -15.60 33.50 -14.77
CA GLN A 350 -14.87 32.27 -15.11
C GLN A 350 -14.19 31.73 -13.84
N PRO A 351 -14.98 31.27 -12.85
CA PRO A 351 -14.52 31.14 -11.46
C PRO A 351 -13.41 30.10 -11.25
N TYR A 352 -13.23 29.16 -12.17
CA TYR A 352 -12.17 28.15 -12.09
C TYR A 352 -10.94 28.48 -12.95
N LYS A 353 -10.79 29.72 -13.44
CA LYS A 353 -9.77 30.04 -14.43
C LYS A 353 -8.93 31.27 -14.04
N LEU A 354 -7.61 31.14 -14.20
CA LEU A 354 -6.71 32.27 -14.32
C LEU A 354 -6.35 32.47 -15.79
N THR A 355 -6.40 33.72 -16.25
CA THR A 355 -6.07 34.11 -17.62
C THR A 355 -4.90 35.08 -17.64
N LYS A 356 -4.33 35.33 -18.83
CA LYS A 356 -3.17 36.22 -19.01
C LYS A 356 -2.02 35.88 -18.06
N VAL A 357 -1.86 34.59 -17.75
CA VAL A 357 -0.87 34.11 -16.79
C VAL A 357 0.51 34.26 -17.44
N ALA A 358 1.41 35.01 -16.81
CA ALA A 358 2.77 35.17 -17.30
C ALA A 358 3.56 33.85 -17.15
N ASN A 359 4.28 33.45 -18.20
CA ASN A 359 5.12 32.24 -18.22
C ASN A 359 4.44 30.95 -17.73
N VAL A 360 3.23 30.63 -18.24
CA VAL A 360 2.47 29.41 -17.87
C VAL A 360 3.30 28.13 -17.93
N ALA A 361 4.23 28.02 -18.89
CA ALA A 361 5.05 26.84 -19.07
C ALA A 361 5.81 26.44 -17.79
N ALA A 362 6.27 27.42 -16.99
CA ALA A 362 7.02 27.22 -15.76
C ALA A 362 6.16 26.79 -14.56
N ILE A 363 4.83 26.88 -14.64
CA ILE A 363 3.91 26.49 -13.56
C ILE A 363 3.55 25.02 -13.73
N GLU A 364 3.72 24.23 -12.67
CA GLU A 364 3.44 22.79 -12.67
C GLU A 364 1.96 22.52 -12.34
N ILE A 365 1.37 21.47 -12.93
CA ILE A 365 0.06 20.97 -12.51
C ILE A 365 0.21 20.39 -11.10
N GLY A 366 -0.76 20.63 -10.23
CA GLY A 366 -0.72 20.28 -8.82
C GLY A 366 -0.01 21.29 -7.93
N SER A 367 0.45 22.43 -8.45
CA SER A 367 0.94 23.53 -7.62
C SER A 367 -0.18 24.13 -6.77
N ARG A 368 0.06 24.30 -5.47
CA ARG A 368 -0.81 25.07 -4.57
C ARG A 368 -0.72 26.54 -4.94
N VAL A 369 -1.87 27.19 -5.12
CA VAL A 369 -1.98 28.61 -5.40
C VAL A 369 -2.13 29.37 -4.08
N SER A 370 -1.39 30.47 -3.94
CA SER A 370 -1.56 31.39 -2.82
C SER A 370 -1.42 32.84 -3.27
N GLY A 371 -2.03 33.76 -2.51
CA GLY A 371 -2.06 35.18 -2.80
C GLY A 371 -3.29 35.87 -2.21
N SER A 372 -3.38 37.18 -2.40
CA SER A 372 -4.56 37.95 -1.98
C SER A 372 -5.81 37.43 -2.67
N GLY A 373 -6.84 37.09 -1.88
CA GLY A 373 -8.12 36.63 -2.41
C GLY A 373 -8.21 35.13 -2.71
N VAL A 374 -7.19 34.34 -2.35
CA VAL A 374 -7.15 32.89 -2.56
C VAL A 374 -7.51 32.17 -1.26
N GLY A 375 -8.52 31.31 -1.31
CA GLY A 375 -8.89 30.44 -0.17
C GLY A 375 -7.81 29.40 0.12
N ARG A 376 -7.97 28.63 1.20
CA ARG A 376 -7.01 27.55 1.49
C ARG A 376 -7.12 26.44 0.43
N GLU A 377 -6.01 25.74 0.20
CA GLU A 377 -5.96 24.50 -0.58
C GLU A 377 -6.57 24.60 -1.99
N VAL A 378 -6.33 25.73 -2.67
CA VAL A 378 -6.58 25.90 -4.12
C VAL A 378 -5.35 25.44 -4.89
N TYR A 379 -5.56 24.64 -5.93
CA TYR A 379 -4.48 24.04 -6.73
C TYR A 379 -4.66 24.30 -8.22
N VAL A 380 -3.57 24.27 -8.96
CA VAL A 380 -3.58 24.19 -10.43
C VAL A 380 -4.03 22.78 -10.83
N ASN A 381 -5.19 22.69 -11.45
CA ASN A 381 -5.77 21.45 -11.95
C ASN A 381 -5.30 21.11 -13.38
N ALA A 382 -5.18 22.13 -14.24
CA ALA A 382 -4.71 21.99 -15.62
C ALA A 382 -4.08 23.30 -16.12
N LYS A 383 -3.31 23.23 -17.20
CA LYS A 383 -2.70 24.41 -17.84
C LYS A 383 -2.82 24.38 -19.35
N ASP A 384 -2.94 25.56 -19.94
CA ASP A 384 -2.92 25.80 -21.38
C ASP A 384 -1.88 26.88 -21.67
N VAL A 385 -0.75 26.47 -22.24
CA VAL A 385 0.41 27.33 -22.50
C VAL A 385 0.13 28.30 -23.65
N GLU A 386 -0.59 27.87 -24.68
CA GLU A 386 -0.89 28.67 -25.87
C GLU A 386 -1.84 29.83 -25.51
N ASN A 387 -2.91 29.52 -24.79
CA ASN A 387 -3.90 30.51 -24.38
C ASN A 387 -3.49 31.30 -23.12
N LYS A 388 -2.35 30.95 -22.49
CA LYS A 388 -1.85 31.55 -21.24
C LYS A 388 -2.85 31.46 -20.09
N THR A 389 -3.39 30.26 -19.86
CA THR A 389 -4.42 30.03 -18.84
C THR A 389 -4.11 28.85 -17.92
N LEU A 390 -4.60 28.93 -16.69
CA LEU A 390 -4.62 27.85 -15.70
C LEU A 390 -6.05 27.55 -15.31
N THR A 391 -6.36 26.27 -15.11
CA THR A 391 -7.60 25.81 -14.48
C THR A 391 -7.31 25.52 -13.01
N LEU A 392 -8.22 25.93 -12.12
CA LEU A 392 -8.08 25.82 -10.67
C LEU A 392 -9.00 24.73 -10.09
N SER A 393 -8.61 24.21 -8.92
CA SER A 393 -9.43 23.25 -8.18
C SER A 393 -10.66 23.88 -7.51
N GLN A 394 -10.59 25.17 -7.17
CA GLN A 394 -11.67 25.95 -6.56
C GLN A 394 -11.66 27.42 -7.00
N PRO A 395 -12.78 28.14 -6.89
CA PRO A 395 -12.83 29.57 -7.12
C PRO A 395 -12.12 30.40 -6.06
N LEU A 396 -11.89 31.66 -6.39
CA LEU A 396 -11.22 32.65 -5.54
C LEU A 396 -12.21 33.71 -5.05
N TYR A 397 -12.15 34.08 -3.77
CA TYR A 397 -13.02 35.09 -3.15
C TYR A 397 -12.57 36.53 -3.42
N GLY A 398 -11.36 36.74 -3.94
CA GLY A 398 -10.74 38.06 -4.11
C GLY A 398 -11.37 39.03 -5.10
N GLY A 399 -12.45 38.64 -5.78
CA GLY A 399 -13.08 39.40 -6.86
C GLY A 399 -12.19 39.58 -8.10
N ALA A 400 -12.75 40.18 -9.15
CA ALA A 400 -12.07 40.37 -10.44
C ALA A 400 -10.79 41.21 -10.29
N GLY A 401 -9.72 40.82 -10.97
CA GLY A 401 -8.49 41.61 -10.99
C GLY A 401 -7.25 40.87 -11.46
N THR A 402 -6.23 41.66 -11.80
CA THR A 402 -4.88 41.17 -12.12
C THR A 402 -4.00 41.30 -10.89
N ARG A 403 -3.40 40.19 -10.45
CA ARG A 403 -2.60 40.11 -9.22
C ARG A 403 -1.40 39.20 -9.43
N SER A 404 -0.42 39.31 -8.52
CA SER A 404 0.65 38.33 -8.39
C SER A 404 0.16 37.16 -7.54
N TYR A 405 0.33 35.94 -8.03
CA TYR A 405 0.06 34.69 -7.33
C TYR A 405 1.35 33.88 -7.20
N SER A 406 1.48 33.16 -6.09
CA SER A 406 2.54 32.19 -5.85
C SER A 406 2.02 30.77 -6.08
N PHE A 407 2.88 29.92 -6.65
CA PHE A 407 2.60 28.54 -7.04
C PHE A 407 3.66 27.63 -6.43
N ASP A 408 3.28 26.82 -5.45
CA ASP A 408 4.17 25.88 -4.77
C ASP A 408 3.85 24.44 -5.17
N ARG A 409 4.76 23.77 -5.88
CA ARG A 409 4.66 22.37 -6.26
C ARG A 409 5.38 21.48 -5.25
N TYR A 410 4.65 21.01 -4.26
CA TYR A 410 5.13 19.99 -3.31
C TYR A 410 5.41 18.67 -4.04
N ARG A 411 6.24 17.80 -3.46
CA ARG A 411 6.63 16.50 -4.05
C ARG A 411 6.02 15.36 -3.22
N TYR A 412 5.42 14.37 -3.88
CA TYR A 412 4.59 13.35 -3.22
C TYR A 412 5.19 11.95 -3.35
N LEU A 413 4.99 11.08 -2.36
CA LEU A 413 5.30 9.66 -2.48
C LEU A 413 4.56 9.07 -3.68
N PHE A 414 3.25 9.36 -3.81
CA PHE A 414 2.42 9.01 -4.95
C PHE A 414 1.85 10.26 -5.61
N ASP A 415 2.15 10.46 -6.90
CA ASP A 415 1.80 11.68 -7.61
C ASP A 415 1.04 11.38 -8.91
N PHE A 416 -0.28 11.53 -8.84
CA PHE A 416 -1.17 11.28 -9.98
C PHE A 416 -1.48 12.56 -10.77
N SER A 417 -0.80 13.69 -10.52
CA SER A 417 -1.15 14.96 -11.18
C SER A 417 -0.98 14.94 -12.70
N GLY A 418 -0.15 14.03 -13.22
CA GLY A 418 0.08 13.82 -14.65
C GLY A 418 -0.90 12.85 -15.33
N VAL A 419 -1.91 12.36 -14.60
CA VAL A 419 -2.93 11.43 -15.10
C VAL A 419 -4.29 12.12 -15.12
N ASP A 420 -5.01 12.01 -16.24
CA ASP A 420 -6.30 12.71 -16.42
C ASP A 420 -7.34 12.17 -15.43
N GLN A 421 -7.42 10.84 -15.28
CA GLN A 421 -8.39 10.20 -14.41
C GLN A 421 -7.90 8.86 -13.81
N VAL A 422 -8.06 8.69 -12.50
CA VAL A 422 -8.02 7.36 -11.85
C VAL A 422 -9.18 7.26 -10.89
N SER A 423 -9.86 6.11 -10.86
CA SER A 423 -10.91 5.83 -9.88
C SER A 423 -10.62 4.52 -9.17
N ARG A 424 -11.11 4.36 -7.93
CA ARG A 424 -11.11 3.08 -7.18
C ARG A 424 -9.71 2.51 -6.94
N PHE A 425 -8.72 3.38 -6.73
CA PHE A 425 -7.40 2.98 -6.26
C PHE A 425 -7.34 3.03 -4.74
N ASN A 426 -6.87 1.93 -4.14
CA ASN A 426 -6.92 1.73 -2.71
C ASN A 426 -5.53 1.55 -2.10
N PHE A 427 -5.29 2.21 -0.97
CA PHE A 427 -4.15 2.01 -0.08
C PHE A 427 -4.62 1.25 1.15
N VAL A 428 -3.95 0.14 1.47
CA VAL A 428 -4.39 -0.80 2.51
C VAL A 428 -3.21 -1.29 3.32
N ASP A 429 -3.23 -1.15 4.64
CA ASP A 429 -2.19 -1.74 5.51
C ASP A 429 -0.78 -1.28 5.09
N LEU A 430 -0.63 0.04 4.99
CA LEU A 430 0.60 0.70 4.56
C LEU A 430 1.10 1.72 5.58
N ASP A 431 2.41 1.71 5.79
CA ASP A 431 3.15 2.78 6.44
C ASP A 431 3.71 3.76 5.39
N LEU A 432 3.09 4.93 5.23
CA LEU A 432 3.57 6.01 4.37
C LEU A 432 4.48 6.95 5.16
N ASN A 433 5.77 6.65 5.19
CA ASN A 433 6.81 7.39 5.92
C ASN A 433 7.37 8.52 5.05
N CYS A 434 6.88 9.74 5.28
CA CYS A 434 7.27 10.91 4.52
C CYS A 434 8.48 11.66 5.10
N GLU A 435 8.87 11.38 6.35
CA GLU A 435 10.10 11.85 7.03
C GLU A 435 10.31 13.37 7.10
N GLY A 436 9.28 14.18 6.90
CA GLY A 436 9.40 15.63 6.72
C GLY A 436 10.09 16.02 5.40
N VAL A 437 10.28 15.06 4.50
CA VAL A 437 10.95 15.19 3.21
C VAL A 437 9.93 15.33 2.08
N ALA A 438 8.91 14.48 2.07
CA ALA A 438 7.89 14.38 1.03
C ALA A 438 6.48 14.68 1.55
N SER A 439 5.54 14.96 0.66
CA SER A 439 4.11 14.82 0.91
C SER A 439 3.64 13.38 0.62
N GLY A 440 2.46 12.99 1.07
CA GLY A 440 1.96 11.62 0.94
C GLY A 440 1.42 11.31 -0.45
N ILE A 441 0.14 11.59 -0.69
CA ILE A 441 -0.59 11.22 -1.93
C ILE A 441 -1.16 12.48 -2.59
N MET A 442 -0.90 12.69 -3.88
CA MET A 442 -1.63 13.64 -4.71
C MET A 442 -2.56 12.89 -5.67
N LEU A 443 -3.87 13.12 -5.53
CA LEU A 443 -4.90 12.52 -6.38
C LEU A 443 -4.87 13.12 -7.81
N PRO A 444 -5.38 12.39 -8.83
CA PRO A 444 -5.51 12.94 -10.19
C PRO A 444 -6.55 14.08 -10.26
N ALA A 445 -6.57 14.77 -11.40
CA ALA A 445 -7.52 15.87 -11.63
C ALA A 445 -9.00 15.40 -11.61
N ALA A 446 -9.28 14.20 -12.11
CA ALA A 446 -10.60 13.60 -12.11
C ALA A 446 -10.59 12.13 -11.63
N GLY A 447 -11.76 11.63 -11.23
CA GLY A 447 -11.91 10.28 -10.71
C GLY A 447 -12.94 10.21 -9.59
N GLU A 448 -12.99 9.05 -8.93
CA GLU A 448 -13.86 8.83 -7.77
C GLU A 448 -13.39 7.65 -6.91
N SER A 449 -13.89 7.61 -5.67
CA SER A 449 -13.84 6.43 -4.79
C SER A 449 -12.43 5.92 -4.48
N PHE A 450 -11.44 6.83 -4.32
CA PHE A 450 -10.19 6.46 -3.66
C PHE A 450 -10.46 5.99 -2.23
N SER A 451 -9.71 5.00 -1.77
CA SER A 451 -9.85 4.49 -0.40
C SER A 451 -8.50 4.32 0.26
N ILE A 452 -8.38 4.84 1.47
CA ILE A 452 -7.20 4.70 2.31
C ILE A 452 -7.69 4.09 3.62
N ARG A 453 -7.21 2.89 3.94
CA ARG A 453 -7.66 2.18 5.12
C ARG A 453 -6.55 1.44 5.82
N ASP A 454 -6.61 1.40 7.15
CA ASP A 454 -5.65 0.68 7.98
C ASP A 454 -4.19 1.15 7.72
N CYS A 455 -4.01 2.42 7.34
CA CYS A 455 -2.71 3.01 6.98
C CYS A 455 -2.19 3.99 8.03
N TYR A 456 -0.86 4.14 8.11
CA TYR A 456 -0.21 5.28 8.74
C TYR A 456 0.28 6.26 7.68
N VAL A 457 0.07 7.57 7.92
CA VAL A 457 0.65 8.66 7.12
C VAL A 457 1.51 9.51 8.04
N LYS A 458 2.83 9.33 7.97
CA LYS A 458 3.75 9.82 9.00
C LYS A 458 4.69 10.88 8.46
N GLY A 459 4.75 12.01 9.16
CA GLY A 459 5.63 13.13 8.88
C GLY A 459 5.52 13.72 7.48
N PRO A 460 4.33 13.92 6.86
CA PRO A 460 4.28 14.62 5.59
C PRO A 460 4.90 16.02 5.73
N ARG A 461 5.77 16.41 4.80
CA ARG A 461 6.43 17.72 4.78
C ARG A 461 5.42 18.85 4.64
N ASP A 462 4.49 18.70 3.70
CA ASP A 462 3.49 19.71 3.39
C ASP A 462 2.08 19.12 3.47
N ARG A 463 1.80 17.99 2.79
CA ARG A 463 0.43 17.43 2.69
C ARG A 463 0.39 15.92 2.90
N GLY A 464 -0.59 15.44 3.66
CA GLY A 464 -0.86 14.00 3.75
C GLY A 464 -1.53 13.47 2.48
N ILE A 465 -2.73 13.95 2.17
CA ILE A 465 -3.50 13.62 0.96
C ILE A 465 -3.99 14.92 0.33
N THR A 466 -3.63 15.12 -0.94
CA THR A 466 -3.98 16.30 -1.71
C THR A 466 -4.96 15.97 -2.83
N SER A 467 -6.10 16.65 -2.85
CA SER A 467 -6.98 16.69 -4.03
C SER A 467 -6.73 17.96 -4.82
N ILE A 468 -6.34 17.83 -6.09
CA ILE A 468 -6.15 18.96 -7.02
C ILE A 468 -7.36 19.16 -7.96
N GLY A 469 -8.36 18.31 -7.82
CA GLY A 469 -9.56 18.30 -8.64
C GLY A 469 -10.64 17.46 -7.97
N ARG A 470 -11.41 16.71 -8.75
CA ARG A 470 -12.60 16.02 -8.27
C ARG A 470 -12.41 14.53 -7.94
N ALA A 471 -11.20 14.00 -8.07
CA ALA A 471 -10.91 12.58 -7.78
C ALA A 471 -11.24 12.13 -6.34
N CYS A 472 -11.34 13.08 -5.40
CA CYS A 472 -11.79 12.82 -4.03
C CYS A 472 -13.30 12.57 -3.91
N GLN A 473 -14.11 12.66 -4.98
CA GLN A 473 -15.54 12.36 -4.95
C GLN A 473 -15.79 10.96 -4.37
N GLY A 474 -16.56 10.86 -3.29
CA GLY A 474 -16.85 9.60 -2.60
C GLY A 474 -15.63 8.92 -1.94
N MET A 475 -14.53 9.65 -1.69
CA MET A 475 -13.32 9.11 -1.08
C MET A 475 -13.57 8.60 0.35
N LEU A 476 -12.91 7.50 0.71
CA LEU A 476 -13.01 6.86 2.02
C LEU A 476 -11.66 6.89 2.75
N ILE A 477 -11.64 7.43 3.96
CA ILE A 477 -10.47 7.43 4.87
C ILE A 477 -10.90 6.74 6.16
N ASP A 478 -10.42 5.52 6.40
CA ASP A 478 -10.94 4.65 7.46
C ASP A 478 -9.83 4.01 8.30
N ARG A 479 -9.88 4.16 9.63
CA ARG A 479 -8.96 3.48 10.57
C ARG A 479 -7.47 3.78 10.31
N CYS A 480 -7.15 5.03 9.99
CA CYS A 480 -5.80 5.50 9.74
C CYS A 480 -5.24 6.33 10.90
N ASP A 481 -3.91 6.41 11.01
CA ASP A 481 -3.21 7.36 11.89
C ASP A 481 -2.36 8.33 11.06
N PHE A 482 -2.65 9.61 11.17
CA PHE A 482 -1.92 10.70 10.54
C PHE A 482 -1.08 11.41 11.59
N LEU A 483 0.23 11.45 11.36
CA LEU A 483 1.20 12.03 12.29
C LEU A 483 1.92 13.20 11.61
N SER A 484 1.72 14.44 12.08
CA SER A 484 2.42 15.61 11.53
C SER A 484 3.93 15.55 11.79
N ASN A 485 4.74 16.13 10.90
CA ASN A 485 6.17 16.40 11.14
C ASN A 485 6.39 17.61 12.07
N GLU A 486 5.34 18.39 12.34
CA GLU A 486 5.38 19.64 13.10
C GLU A 486 4.92 19.45 14.56
N MET A 487 5.08 18.24 15.13
CA MET A 487 4.52 17.91 16.45
C MET A 487 4.94 18.88 17.56
N GLU A 488 6.19 19.34 17.54
CA GLU A 488 6.74 20.21 18.57
C GLU A 488 6.45 21.69 18.33
N LEU A 489 5.89 22.05 17.17
CA LEU A 489 5.58 23.45 16.85
C LEU A 489 4.29 23.92 17.55
N PRO A 490 4.22 25.19 17.97
CA PRO A 490 2.96 25.84 18.32
C PRO A 490 1.96 25.79 17.16
N ALA A 491 0.66 25.72 17.47
CA ALA A 491 -0.39 25.59 16.45
C ALA A 491 -0.33 26.67 15.35
N GLN A 492 -0.02 27.93 15.69
CA GLN A 492 0.08 29.04 14.73
C GLN A 492 1.27 28.96 13.77
N GLN A 493 2.27 28.12 14.05
CA GLN A 493 3.46 27.96 13.20
C GLN A 493 3.36 26.75 12.27
N ARG A 494 2.32 25.92 12.44
CA ARG A 494 2.11 24.72 11.64
C ARG A 494 1.60 25.09 10.26
N THR A 495 2.07 24.38 9.25
CA THR A 495 1.69 24.58 7.83
C THR A 495 1.25 23.28 7.15
N THR A 496 1.52 22.14 7.77
CA THR A 496 1.16 20.82 7.22
C THR A 496 -0.34 20.56 7.34
N ILE A 497 -0.96 20.16 6.23
CA ILE A 497 -2.39 19.79 6.17
C ILE A 497 -2.50 18.29 5.98
N ALA A 498 -3.32 17.61 6.79
CA ALA A 498 -3.43 16.16 6.64
C ALA A 498 -4.20 15.80 5.36
N ILE A 499 -5.35 16.43 5.11
CA ILE A 499 -6.21 16.13 3.95
C ILE A 499 -6.83 17.41 3.38
N ASN A 500 -6.89 17.55 2.05
CA ASN A 500 -7.85 18.47 1.40
C ASN A 500 -8.76 17.75 0.39
N VAL A 501 -10.00 18.23 0.27
CA VAL A 501 -10.98 17.70 -0.70
C VAL A 501 -11.74 18.84 -1.39
N ASN A 502 -12.14 18.59 -2.65
CA ASN A 502 -12.80 19.56 -3.53
C ASN A 502 -14.18 19.10 -4.05
N ALA A 503 -14.63 17.91 -3.66
CA ALA A 503 -15.81 17.23 -4.20
C ALA A 503 -16.60 16.55 -3.09
N ASN A 504 -17.77 15.99 -3.42
CA ASN A 504 -18.77 15.58 -2.44
C ASN A 504 -18.52 14.18 -1.85
N ASP A 505 -19.29 13.86 -0.81
CA ASP A 505 -19.52 12.49 -0.31
C ASP A 505 -18.31 11.78 0.30
N VAL A 506 -17.29 12.56 0.70
CA VAL A 506 -16.12 12.04 1.42
C VAL A 506 -16.51 11.54 2.82
N LYS A 507 -16.02 10.36 3.18
CA LYS A 507 -16.21 9.77 4.51
C LYS A 507 -14.86 9.64 5.20
N VAL A 508 -14.74 10.25 6.37
CA VAL A 508 -13.55 10.20 7.22
C VAL A 508 -13.97 9.58 8.54
N ARG A 509 -13.58 8.32 8.77
CA ARG A 509 -14.07 7.52 9.89
C ARG A 509 -12.99 6.81 10.69
N ASP A 510 -13.15 6.80 12.01
CA ASP A 510 -12.35 6.01 12.94
C ASP A 510 -10.83 6.28 12.84
N ASN A 511 -10.44 7.50 12.46
CA ASN A 511 -9.04 7.88 12.26
C ASN A 511 -8.47 8.66 13.46
N ARG A 512 -7.15 8.74 13.52
CA ARG A 512 -6.41 9.64 14.42
C ARG A 512 -5.61 10.66 13.62
N PHE A 513 -5.68 11.94 14.01
CA PHE A 513 -4.92 13.03 13.37
C PHE A 513 -4.17 13.85 14.42
N VAL A 514 -2.85 13.95 14.25
CA VAL A 514 -2.00 14.55 15.28
C VAL A 514 -1.27 15.80 14.84
N ARG A 515 -1.59 16.91 15.51
CA ARG A 515 -0.82 18.15 15.48
C ARG A 515 -0.54 18.69 14.07
N PHE A 516 -1.54 18.64 13.20
CA PHE A 516 -1.54 19.34 11.91
C PHE A 516 -2.01 20.78 12.05
N ALA A 517 -1.68 21.64 11.08
CA ALA A 517 -2.27 22.98 10.97
C ALA A 517 -3.80 22.89 10.85
N HIS A 518 -4.26 22.03 9.93
CA HIS A 518 -5.63 21.55 9.82
C HIS A 518 -5.58 20.04 9.53
N PHE A 519 -6.43 19.24 10.16
CA PHE A 519 -6.54 17.84 9.73
C PHE A 519 -7.28 17.75 8.41
N MET A 520 -8.28 18.62 8.16
CA MET A 520 -9.01 18.61 6.91
C MET A 520 -9.47 20.00 6.48
N VAL A 521 -9.22 20.33 5.20
CA VAL A 521 -9.86 21.45 4.49
C VAL A 521 -10.79 20.86 3.43
N ALA A 522 -12.10 21.07 3.59
CA ALA A 522 -13.12 20.38 2.82
C ALA A 522 -14.04 21.36 2.10
N HIS A 523 -13.99 21.31 0.77
CA HIS A 523 -15.05 21.82 -0.08
C HIS A 523 -15.93 20.66 -0.57
N GLY A 524 -17.17 20.98 -0.95
CA GLY A 524 -18.20 20.00 -1.29
C GLY A 524 -19.16 19.78 -0.14
N GLY A 525 -20.20 18.98 -0.40
CA GLY A 525 -21.21 18.61 0.58
C GLY A 525 -21.35 17.10 0.74
N GLY A 526 -22.23 16.68 1.66
CA GLY A 526 -22.52 15.27 1.90
C GLY A 526 -21.44 14.53 2.70
N HIS A 527 -20.54 15.26 3.37
CA HIS A 527 -19.45 14.64 4.12
C HIS A 527 -19.93 13.96 5.40
N ILE A 528 -19.28 12.85 5.74
CA ILE A 528 -19.45 12.17 7.03
C ILE A 528 -18.12 12.15 7.74
N ILE A 529 -18.05 12.87 8.86
CA ILE A 529 -16.87 12.94 9.73
C ILE A 529 -17.24 12.27 11.05
N SER A 530 -16.80 11.03 11.27
CA SER A 530 -17.28 10.24 12.41
C SER A 530 -16.23 9.38 13.11
N GLY A 531 -16.32 9.22 14.42
CA GLY A 531 -15.44 8.31 15.17
C GLY A 531 -13.96 8.71 15.19
N ASN A 532 -13.61 9.89 14.68
CA ASN A 532 -12.22 10.32 14.59
C ASN A 532 -11.75 10.94 15.90
N HIS A 533 -10.43 10.96 16.08
CA HIS A 533 -9.75 11.72 17.12
C HIS A 533 -8.74 12.65 16.46
N TRP A 534 -9.00 13.96 16.45
CA TRP A 534 -7.99 14.93 16.05
C TRP A 534 -7.58 15.82 17.21
N PHE A 535 -6.27 15.98 17.37
CA PHE A 535 -5.70 16.77 18.45
C PHE A 535 -4.71 17.81 17.94
N GLN A 536 -4.99 19.06 18.29
CA GLN A 536 -4.21 20.22 17.86
C GLN A 536 -3.52 20.95 18.99
N GLY A 537 -3.58 20.42 20.22
CA GLY A 537 -2.83 20.95 21.35
C GLY A 537 -1.32 21.07 21.08
N ASP A 538 -0.66 21.89 21.87
CA ASP A 538 0.79 22.11 21.86
C ASP A 538 1.31 22.29 23.30
N GLY A 539 2.63 22.41 23.46
CA GLY A 539 3.28 22.55 24.77
C GLY A 539 3.17 23.96 25.38
N PHE A 540 2.45 24.90 24.77
CA PHE A 540 2.40 26.29 25.22
C PHE A 540 1.17 26.55 26.11
N GLY A 541 1.39 27.29 27.20
CA GLY A 541 0.32 27.81 28.07
C GLY A 541 -0.48 28.91 27.38
N ASP A 542 -1.81 28.86 27.47
CA ASP A 542 -2.75 29.79 26.83
C ASP A 542 -2.49 30.01 25.33
N GLY A 543 -2.23 28.93 24.60
CA GLY A 543 -1.93 28.94 23.18
C GLY A 543 -3.12 29.34 22.30
N LEU A 544 -2.81 29.90 21.14
CA LEU A 544 -3.80 30.13 20.08
C LEU A 544 -4.19 28.77 19.49
N ARG A 545 -5.48 28.57 19.23
CA ARG A 545 -5.99 27.36 18.56
C ARG A 545 -6.63 27.76 17.24
N TYR A 546 -6.49 26.87 16.25
CA TYR A 546 -6.96 27.05 14.89
C TYR A 546 -7.99 25.98 14.55
N ALA A 547 -8.51 26.02 13.34
CA ALA A 547 -9.41 25.01 12.85
C ALA A 547 -8.70 23.64 12.76
N GLY A 548 -9.35 22.58 13.23
CA GLY A 548 -9.02 21.21 12.87
C GLY A 548 -9.69 20.83 11.55
N LEU A 549 -11.00 21.10 11.49
CA LEU A 549 -11.84 20.91 10.31
C LEU A 549 -12.23 22.27 9.76
N VAL A 550 -12.01 22.48 8.47
CA VAL A 550 -12.48 23.65 7.72
C VAL A 550 -13.49 23.17 6.68
N LEU A 551 -14.72 23.66 6.75
CA LEU A 551 -15.76 23.46 5.75
C LEU A 551 -15.90 24.74 4.93
N THR A 552 -15.64 24.68 3.63
CA THR A 552 -15.55 25.89 2.78
C THR A 552 -16.75 26.09 1.85
N LEU A 553 -17.75 25.21 1.91
CA LEU A 553 -19.04 25.37 1.23
C LEU A 553 -20.05 25.98 2.22
N SER A 554 -20.88 26.91 1.77
CA SER A 554 -21.91 27.52 2.62
C SER A 554 -22.95 26.48 3.05
N ASN A 555 -23.58 25.76 2.12
CA ASN A 555 -24.52 24.68 2.44
C ASN A 555 -23.84 23.31 2.32
N VAL A 556 -23.47 22.74 3.47
CA VAL A 556 -22.52 21.62 3.54
C VAL A 556 -23.17 20.24 3.54
N GLN A 557 -24.45 20.11 3.90
CA GLN A 557 -25.10 18.80 4.10
C GLN A 557 -24.18 17.78 4.81
N THR A 558 -23.52 18.20 5.91
CA THR A 558 -22.42 17.46 6.53
C THR A 558 -22.75 17.08 7.96
N THR A 559 -22.39 15.86 8.34
CA THR A 559 -22.54 15.36 9.71
C THR A 559 -21.17 15.14 10.34
N VAL A 560 -20.97 15.77 11.50
CA VAL A 560 -19.82 15.60 12.39
C VAL A 560 -20.30 14.91 13.65
N THR A 561 -20.01 13.63 13.80
CA THR A 561 -20.61 12.82 14.87
C THR A 561 -19.68 11.82 15.56
N ALA A 562 -19.81 11.70 16.89
CA ALA A 562 -19.03 10.75 17.69
C ALA A 562 -17.51 10.93 17.58
N ASN A 563 -17.02 12.15 17.36
CA ASN A 563 -15.59 12.44 17.30
C ASN A 563 -15.05 12.89 18.67
N TYR A 564 -13.73 12.73 18.86
CA TYR A 564 -12.95 13.40 19.89
C TYR A 564 -12.22 14.60 19.28
N ILE A 565 -12.64 15.80 19.67
CA ILE A 565 -12.22 17.09 19.13
C ILE A 565 -11.36 17.80 20.19
N ASP A 566 -10.05 17.81 20.02
CA ASP A 566 -9.12 18.33 21.01
C ASP A 566 -8.38 19.59 20.53
N ASN A 567 -8.58 20.69 21.26
CA ASN A 567 -7.86 21.95 21.08
C ASN A 567 -7.99 22.52 19.65
N ALA A 568 -9.13 22.30 19.01
CA ALA A 568 -9.37 22.65 17.61
C ALA A 568 -10.79 23.17 17.40
N SER A 569 -10.93 24.16 16.52
CA SER A 569 -12.24 24.62 16.04
C SER A 569 -12.71 23.79 14.84
N ILE A 570 -14.02 23.70 14.65
CA ILE A 570 -14.64 23.47 13.35
C ILE A 570 -14.93 24.85 12.78
N GLU A 571 -14.29 25.19 11.67
CA GLU A 571 -14.51 26.45 10.96
C GLU A 571 -15.42 26.22 9.76
N TRP A 572 -16.50 27.00 9.67
CA TRP A 572 -17.45 26.95 8.58
C TRP A 572 -17.43 28.29 7.83
N THR A 573 -16.99 28.25 6.58
CA THR A 573 -16.69 29.43 5.78
C THR A 573 -17.15 29.24 4.33
N ASN A 574 -17.05 30.29 3.54
CA ASN A 574 -17.32 30.30 2.11
C ASN A 574 -16.15 30.93 1.33
N GLU A 575 -14.92 30.66 1.77
CA GLU A 575 -13.69 31.20 1.17
C GLU A 575 -13.41 30.72 -0.27
N HIS A 576 -14.24 29.83 -0.81
CA HIS A 576 -14.19 29.37 -2.20
C HIS A 576 -15.35 29.93 -3.05
N ASP A 577 -16.14 30.87 -2.54
CA ASP A 577 -17.18 31.53 -3.32
C ASP A 577 -16.59 32.63 -4.22
N ALA A 578 -16.88 32.58 -5.52
CA ALA A 578 -16.47 33.62 -6.46
C ALA A 578 -17.18 34.96 -6.23
N TYR A 579 -18.38 34.92 -5.65
CA TYR A 579 -19.18 36.06 -5.22
C TYR A 579 -19.56 35.87 -3.74
N PRO A 580 -18.69 36.29 -2.80
CA PRO A 580 -18.87 35.94 -1.39
C PRO A 580 -20.10 36.57 -0.73
N ASP A 581 -20.58 37.72 -1.23
CA ASP A 581 -21.78 38.38 -0.71
C ASP A 581 -23.04 37.58 -1.03
N PHE A 582 -23.93 37.44 -0.04
CA PHE A 582 -25.22 36.81 -0.24
C PHE A 582 -26.15 37.70 -1.08
N SER A 583 -26.48 37.25 -2.29
CA SER A 583 -27.38 37.90 -3.23
C SER A 583 -28.78 37.26 -3.26
N GLY A 584 -28.94 36.09 -2.63
CA GLY A 584 -30.18 35.31 -2.66
C GLY A 584 -30.31 34.38 -3.87
N LYS A 585 -29.29 34.30 -4.73
CA LYS A 585 -29.22 33.34 -5.86
C LYS A 585 -28.52 32.04 -5.49
N GLU A 586 -27.72 32.09 -4.43
CA GLU A 586 -26.96 31.00 -3.85
C GLU A 586 -27.56 30.53 -2.53
N PHE A 587 -27.10 29.38 -2.03
CA PHE A 587 -27.43 28.95 -0.67
C PHE A 587 -26.56 29.71 0.33
N THR A 588 -27.16 30.11 1.45
CA THR A 588 -26.41 30.61 2.61
C THR A 588 -25.88 29.44 3.47
N PHE A 589 -25.32 29.74 4.64
CA PHE A 589 -24.82 28.73 5.57
C PHE A 589 -25.95 27.78 6.01
N GLY A 590 -25.86 26.49 5.67
CA GLY A 590 -26.87 25.50 6.06
C GLY A 590 -26.45 24.03 6.00
N GLY A 591 -27.27 23.17 6.58
CA GLY A 591 -27.13 21.70 6.46
C GLY A 591 -26.01 21.10 7.31
N LEU A 592 -25.63 21.73 8.42
CA LEU A 592 -24.57 21.24 9.31
C LEU A 592 -25.15 20.60 10.58
N THR A 593 -24.74 19.36 10.86
CA THR A 593 -25.10 18.62 12.08
C THR A 593 -23.86 18.23 12.88
N LEU A 594 -23.76 18.70 14.12
CA LEU A 594 -22.74 18.36 15.10
C LEU A 594 -23.41 17.60 16.25
N THR A 595 -23.18 16.29 16.36
CA THR A 595 -23.87 15.50 17.38
C THR A 595 -23.05 14.40 18.02
N GLY A 596 -23.17 14.27 19.35
CA GLY A 596 -22.52 13.19 20.11
C GLY A 596 -20.99 13.29 20.16
N ASN A 597 -20.41 14.47 19.93
CA ASN A 597 -18.95 14.65 19.98
C ASN A 597 -18.46 14.90 21.41
N THR A 598 -17.23 14.47 21.69
CA THR A 598 -16.45 14.86 22.87
C THR A 598 -15.51 15.99 22.47
N CYS A 599 -15.67 17.15 23.07
CA CYS A 599 -14.94 18.37 22.75
C CYS A 599 -14.10 18.79 23.96
N LEU A 600 -12.78 18.70 23.83
CA LEU A 600 -11.83 19.10 24.86
C LEU A 600 -11.03 20.32 24.40
N CYS A 601 -10.74 21.23 25.31
CA CYS A 601 -9.66 22.20 25.14
C CYS A 601 -8.89 22.35 26.45
N SER A 602 -7.63 22.76 26.34
CA SER A 602 -6.76 22.97 27.49
C SER A 602 -5.73 24.04 27.16
N ASN A 603 -5.39 24.87 28.15
CA ASN A 603 -4.43 25.95 27.98
C ASN A 603 -4.77 26.83 26.76
N THR A 604 -6.04 27.24 26.64
CA THR A 604 -6.55 28.06 25.53
C THR A 604 -6.90 29.47 25.99
N LYS A 605 -6.88 30.42 25.06
CA LYS A 605 -7.43 31.76 25.31
C LYS A 605 -8.94 31.70 25.62
N PRO A 606 -9.47 32.61 26.47
CA PRO A 606 -10.90 32.62 26.82
C PRO A 606 -11.85 32.77 25.63
N TRP A 607 -11.39 33.33 24.52
CA TRP A 607 -12.20 33.52 23.29
C TRP A 607 -12.19 32.31 22.35
N PHE A 608 -11.50 31.21 22.69
CA PHE A 608 -11.53 29.98 21.91
C PHE A 608 -12.95 29.43 21.82
N THR A 609 -13.28 28.82 20.68
CA THR A 609 -14.59 28.20 20.41
C THR A 609 -14.39 26.93 19.59
N TRP A 610 -15.23 25.92 19.80
CA TRP A 610 -15.22 24.71 18.99
C TRP A 610 -15.97 24.88 17.66
N LEU A 611 -16.85 25.87 17.53
CA LEU A 611 -17.53 26.21 16.28
C LEU A 611 -17.29 27.67 15.90
N THR A 612 -16.66 27.93 14.76
CA THR A 612 -16.48 29.29 14.23
C THR A 612 -17.12 29.38 12.86
N VAL A 613 -18.03 30.33 12.67
CA VAL A 613 -18.56 30.66 11.33
C VAL A 613 -17.80 31.89 10.82
N LYS A 614 -17.27 31.83 9.60
CA LYS A 614 -16.48 32.91 9.00
C LYS A 614 -16.99 33.26 7.61
N PRO A 615 -17.93 34.20 7.49
CA PRO A 615 -18.40 34.70 6.21
C PRO A 615 -17.32 35.52 5.50
N TYR A 616 -17.10 35.23 4.22
CA TYR A 616 -16.22 36.02 3.34
C TYR A 616 -16.98 37.12 2.58
N GLY A 617 -18.30 37.21 2.78
CA GLY A 617 -19.15 38.30 2.30
C GLY A 617 -20.37 38.51 3.18
N SER A 618 -21.03 39.63 2.95
CA SER A 618 -22.14 40.14 3.76
C SER A 618 -23.49 39.49 3.42
N GLY A 619 -24.50 39.70 4.27
CA GLY A 619 -25.89 39.30 4.02
C GLY A 619 -26.20 37.82 4.28
N HIS A 620 -25.18 36.99 4.50
CA HIS A 620 -25.32 35.58 4.86
C HIS A 620 -25.96 35.39 6.24
N TYR A 621 -26.67 34.29 6.43
CA TYR A 621 -27.30 33.87 7.69
C TYR A 621 -27.22 32.34 7.80
N ILE A 622 -27.64 31.78 8.93
CA ILE A 622 -27.69 30.33 9.09
C ILE A 622 -29.12 29.83 8.92
N GLN A 623 -29.27 28.81 8.08
CA GLN A 623 -30.49 28.04 7.87
C GLN A 623 -30.21 26.55 7.99
N GLY A 624 -30.60 25.95 9.11
CA GLY A 624 -30.40 24.52 9.35
C GLY A 624 -29.03 24.22 9.95
N LEU A 625 -28.93 24.42 11.26
CA LEU A 625 -27.78 24.03 12.08
C LEU A 625 -28.28 23.26 13.30
N SER A 626 -27.71 22.08 13.54
CA SER A 626 -28.01 21.28 14.73
C SER A 626 -26.73 21.00 15.50
N VAL A 627 -26.64 21.50 16.73
CA VAL A 627 -25.55 21.23 17.68
C VAL A 627 -26.17 20.55 18.89
N MET A 628 -26.11 19.22 18.93
CA MET A 628 -26.93 18.42 19.85
C MET A 628 -26.17 17.30 20.55
N GLY A 629 -26.32 17.19 21.87
CA GLY A 629 -25.79 16.05 22.61
C GLY A 629 -24.26 15.98 22.66
N ASN A 630 -23.56 17.10 22.54
CA ASN A 630 -22.10 17.15 22.61
C ASN A 630 -21.64 17.44 24.06
N VAL A 631 -20.44 16.96 24.41
CA VAL A 631 -19.80 17.27 25.69
C VAL A 631 -18.67 18.26 25.44
N PHE A 632 -18.78 19.48 25.99
CA PHE A 632 -17.74 20.50 25.94
C PHE A 632 -17.06 20.63 27.29
N LYS A 633 -15.72 20.55 27.28
CA LYS A 633 -14.90 20.66 28.48
C LYS A 633 -13.66 21.50 28.22
N ALA A 634 -13.56 22.61 28.93
CA ALA A 634 -12.32 23.37 29.05
C ALA A 634 -11.57 22.93 30.32
N LEU A 635 -10.27 22.63 30.17
CA LEU A 635 -9.38 22.28 31.27
C LEU A 635 -8.42 23.43 31.57
N TYR A 636 -8.13 23.63 32.87
CA TYR A 636 -7.15 24.59 33.41
C TYR A 636 -7.45 26.08 33.19
N SER A 637 -8.25 26.44 32.19
CA SER A 637 -8.82 27.76 31.99
C SER A 637 -10.29 27.64 31.53
N GLU A 638 -11.07 28.68 31.79
CA GLU A 638 -12.43 28.79 31.27
C GLU A 638 -12.43 29.42 29.86
N VAL A 639 -13.40 29.03 29.05
CA VAL A 639 -13.70 29.72 27.79
C VAL A 639 -15.07 30.38 27.84
N ASN A 640 -15.23 31.47 27.11
CA ASN A 640 -16.40 32.31 27.20
C ASN A 640 -17.66 31.61 26.67
N ARG A 641 -17.52 30.85 25.58
CA ARG A 641 -18.59 30.22 24.79
C ARG A 641 -18.05 29.04 23.98
N ILE A 642 -18.92 28.29 23.31
CA ILE A 642 -18.50 27.18 22.43
C ILE A 642 -18.50 27.54 20.95
N GLU A 643 -19.08 28.69 20.60
CA GLU A 643 -19.30 29.16 19.24
C GLU A 643 -19.11 30.67 19.08
N ARG A 644 -18.73 31.09 17.87
CA ARG A 644 -18.65 32.51 17.47
C ARG A 644 -18.83 32.70 15.97
N VAL A 645 -19.06 33.96 15.58
CA VAL A 645 -18.85 34.44 14.22
C VAL A 645 -17.50 35.17 14.18
N ASP A 646 -16.62 34.78 13.26
CA ASP A 646 -15.42 35.55 12.95
C ASP A 646 -15.80 36.68 11.98
N THR A 647 -15.91 37.88 12.52
CA THR A 647 -16.32 39.09 11.80
C THR A 647 -15.13 39.84 11.16
N SER A 648 -13.96 39.20 11.01
CA SER A 648 -12.79 39.83 10.40
C SER A 648 -12.99 40.21 8.92
N ILE A 649 -14.01 39.65 8.25
CA ILE A 649 -14.38 39.98 6.87
C ILE A 649 -15.84 40.44 6.80
N ALA A 650 -16.79 39.62 7.26
CA ALA A 650 -18.21 39.96 7.30
C ALA A 650 -18.91 39.28 8.49
N ASP A 651 -20.02 39.87 8.93
CA ASP A 651 -20.90 39.34 9.98
C ASP A 651 -22.16 38.68 9.37
N LEU A 652 -22.92 37.95 10.20
CA LEU A 652 -24.17 37.32 9.80
C LEU A 652 -25.38 38.29 9.90
N ASP A 653 -26.37 38.09 9.03
CA ASP A 653 -27.70 38.68 9.14
C ASP A 653 -28.54 37.88 10.16
N TYR A 654 -28.42 38.23 11.43
CA TYR A 654 -29.19 37.63 12.52
C TYR A 654 -30.71 37.75 12.30
N GLY A 655 -31.16 38.76 11.55
CA GLY A 655 -32.56 38.97 11.17
C GLY A 655 -33.11 37.93 10.20
N LYS A 656 -32.30 36.99 9.70
CA LYS A 656 -32.75 35.93 8.78
C LYS A 656 -32.49 34.49 9.26
N MET A 657 -31.93 34.31 10.45
CA MET A 657 -31.66 32.99 11.04
C MET A 657 -32.90 32.07 11.13
N ARG A 658 -32.74 30.81 10.71
CA ARG A 658 -33.81 29.79 10.65
C ARG A 658 -33.30 28.41 11.06
N ASN A 659 -34.19 27.60 11.63
CA ASN A 659 -33.96 26.17 11.91
C ASN A 659 -32.64 25.92 12.66
N ILE A 660 -32.46 26.64 13.77
CA ILE A 660 -31.27 26.53 14.62
C ILE A 660 -31.64 25.68 15.84
N GLN A 661 -30.91 24.59 16.06
CA GLN A 661 -31.08 23.71 17.23
C GLN A 661 -29.77 23.65 18.01
N PHE A 662 -29.83 24.03 19.28
CA PHE A 662 -28.72 23.93 20.24
C PHE A 662 -29.27 23.34 21.52
N GLU A 663 -29.22 22.02 21.66
CA GLU A 663 -29.95 21.30 22.71
C GLU A 663 -29.14 20.11 23.27
N GLY A 664 -29.37 19.78 24.53
CA GLY A 664 -28.78 18.59 25.17
C GLY A 664 -27.25 18.58 25.26
N ASN A 665 -26.59 19.73 25.08
CA ASN A 665 -25.14 19.84 25.23
C ASN A 665 -24.75 19.97 26.71
N ILE A 666 -23.59 19.41 27.06
CA ILE A 666 -23.03 19.45 28.42
C ILE A 666 -21.85 20.41 28.43
N PHE A 667 -21.79 21.32 29.40
CA PHE A 667 -20.77 22.37 29.50
C PHE A 667 -19.97 22.26 30.80
N ASN A 668 -18.64 22.21 30.69
CA ASN A 668 -17.72 22.23 31.83
C ASN A 668 -16.60 23.25 31.56
N GLY A 669 -16.39 24.21 32.46
CA GLY A 669 -15.41 25.30 32.26
C GLY A 669 -15.81 26.29 31.16
N ILE A 670 -17.12 26.46 30.94
CA ILE A 670 -17.69 27.41 29.96
C ILE A 670 -18.42 28.50 30.73
N VAL A 671 -18.15 29.78 30.43
CA VAL A 671 -18.77 30.91 31.16
C VAL A 671 -20.23 31.11 30.77
N ASN A 672 -20.50 31.22 29.46
CA ASN A 672 -21.87 31.43 28.96
C ASN A 672 -22.39 30.16 28.31
N TYR A 673 -23.39 29.54 28.94
CA TYR A 673 -24.06 28.38 28.37
C TYR A 673 -24.96 28.80 27.22
N VAL A 674 -24.98 27.97 26.19
CA VAL A 674 -25.62 28.29 24.92
C VAL A 674 -26.71 27.27 24.63
N SER A 675 -27.92 27.76 24.40
CA SER A 675 -29.10 26.92 24.12
C SER A 675 -30.06 27.63 23.18
N ASN A 676 -30.77 26.87 22.34
CA ASN A 676 -31.86 27.36 21.51
C ASN A 676 -32.93 26.26 21.40
N PRO A 677 -34.05 26.35 22.12
CA PRO A 677 -34.51 27.51 22.92
C PRO A 677 -33.69 27.72 24.20
N LEU A 678 -33.60 28.97 24.67
CA LEU A 678 -33.01 29.35 25.94
C LEU A 678 -34.08 29.78 26.92
N MET A 679 -34.10 29.17 28.11
CA MET A 679 -34.95 29.62 29.21
C MET A 679 -34.32 30.84 29.90
N VAL A 680 -35.10 31.92 30.05
CA VAL A 680 -34.73 33.15 30.75
C VAL A 680 -35.77 33.42 31.83
N GLN A 681 -35.32 33.48 33.07
CA GLN A 681 -36.16 33.87 34.21
C GLN A 681 -36.07 35.38 34.45
N HIS A 682 -37.21 35.99 34.73
CA HIS A 682 -37.31 37.42 35.07
C HIS A 682 -38.21 37.62 36.28
N GLN A 683 -37.68 38.32 37.28
CA GLN A 683 -38.43 38.77 38.44
C GLN A 683 -38.62 40.29 38.37
N GLN A 684 -39.88 40.70 38.25
CA GLN A 684 -40.26 42.09 38.37
C GLN A 684 -40.64 42.39 39.82
N ASN A 685 -39.83 43.18 40.52
CA ASN A 685 -40.04 43.51 41.93
C ASN A 685 -41.01 44.69 42.14
N THR A 686 -41.01 45.65 41.21
CA THR A 686 -41.85 46.86 41.27
C THR A 686 -42.95 46.77 40.23
N ALA A 687 -44.19 47.05 40.63
CA ALA A 687 -45.34 46.97 39.74
C ALA A 687 -45.17 47.91 38.54
N SER A 688 -45.18 47.34 37.33
CA SER A 688 -45.02 48.04 36.06
C SER A 688 -45.87 47.34 34.99
N SER A 689 -46.39 48.10 34.02
CA SER A 689 -47.07 47.53 32.85
C SER A 689 -46.08 47.08 31.77
N THR A 690 -44.81 47.48 31.87
CA THR A 690 -43.77 47.13 30.91
C THR A 690 -42.60 46.49 31.64
N TRP A 691 -42.36 45.21 31.38
CA TRP A 691 -41.23 44.48 31.94
C TRP A 691 -40.21 44.28 30.82
N THR A 692 -39.03 44.88 30.94
CA THR A 692 -37.94 44.67 29.98
C THR A 692 -36.93 43.71 30.61
N LEU A 693 -36.77 42.55 29.97
CA LEU A 693 -35.83 41.54 30.43
C LEU A 693 -34.38 42.01 30.18
N PRO A 694 -33.40 41.53 30.96
CA PRO A 694 -31.97 41.75 30.67
C PRO A 694 -31.59 41.29 29.25
N ALA A 695 -30.49 41.81 28.74
CA ALA A 695 -29.96 41.35 27.46
C ALA A 695 -29.58 39.86 27.56
N ILE A 696 -30.06 39.08 26.60
CA ILE A 696 -29.85 37.64 26.57
C ILE A 696 -28.50 37.36 25.92
N ASP A 697 -27.58 36.80 26.69
CA ASP A 697 -26.28 36.37 26.18
C ASP A 697 -26.28 34.88 25.78
N GLY A 698 -27.14 34.03 26.34
CA GLY A 698 -27.11 32.57 26.14
C GLY A 698 -27.68 32.03 24.81
N LEU A 699 -28.11 32.88 23.88
CA LEU A 699 -28.55 32.45 22.55
C LEU A 699 -27.34 32.21 21.63
N PRO A 700 -27.38 31.24 20.70
CA PRO A 700 -26.25 30.92 19.81
C PRO A 700 -25.70 32.14 19.09
N PHE A 701 -24.36 32.21 18.98
CA PHE A 701 -23.63 33.29 18.31
C PHE A 701 -23.91 34.68 18.90
N GLN A 702 -24.40 34.77 20.14
CA GLN A 702 -24.94 36.01 20.72
C GLN A 702 -25.98 36.68 19.81
N GLY A 703 -26.76 35.87 19.08
CA GLY A 703 -27.75 36.34 18.13
C GLY A 703 -28.93 37.07 18.78
N TRP A 704 -29.77 37.66 17.94
CA TRP A 704 -30.95 38.40 18.40
C TRP A 704 -31.96 37.49 19.09
N ALA A 705 -32.74 38.04 20.03
CA ALA A 705 -33.88 37.35 20.61
C ALA A 705 -35.07 37.52 19.66
N ARG A 706 -35.32 36.55 18.79
CA ARG A 706 -36.20 36.69 17.62
C ARG A 706 -37.62 36.23 17.86
N THR A 707 -37.78 35.11 18.56
CA THR A 707 -39.08 34.55 18.91
C THR A 707 -39.10 34.09 20.36
N VAL A 708 -40.31 33.97 20.90
CA VAL A 708 -40.56 33.34 22.19
C VAL A 708 -41.41 32.11 21.92
N GLN A 709 -40.86 30.95 22.26
CA GLN A 709 -41.54 29.67 22.12
C GLN A 709 -42.63 29.50 23.18
N SER A 710 -42.37 29.96 24.40
CA SER A 710 -43.33 29.92 25.50
C SER A 710 -43.00 30.95 26.59
N LEU A 711 -44.06 31.38 27.30
CA LEU A 711 -43.98 32.20 28.50
C LEU A 711 -44.79 31.48 29.59
N VAL A 712 -44.16 31.29 30.75
CA VAL A 712 -44.77 30.66 31.92
C VAL A 712 -44.69 31.65 33.07
N ILE A 713 -45.82 31.90 33.73
CA ILE A 713 -45.87 32.68 34.95
C ILE A 713 -45.41 31.80 36.11
N GLU A 714 -44.47 32.30 36.91
CA GLU A 714 -43.95 31.61 38.10
C GLU A 714 -44.54 32.25 39.36
N GLY A 715 -45.52 31.58 39.96
CA GLY A 715 -46.24 32.09 41.13
C GLY A 715 -47.28 33.19 40.80
N PRO A 716 -47.90 33.81 41.81
CA PRO A 716 -48.95 34.80 41.57
C PRO A 716 -48.37 36.11 41.03
N ILE A 717 -48.97 36.63 39.95
CA ILE A 717 -48.79 38.02 39.52
C ILE A 717 -49.66 38.91 40.41
N THR A 718 -49.10 40.01 40.91
CA THR A 718 -49.80 40.92 41.83
C THR A 718 -49.67 42.38 41.42
N THR A 719 -50.64 43.20 41.81
CA THR A 719 -50.56 44.67 41.66
C THR A 719 -49.64 45.28 42.72
N ALA A 720 -49.43 46.60 42.66
CA ALA A 720 -48.68 47.32 43.70
C ALA A 720 -49.24 47.08 45.11
N GLY A 721 -50.58 46.99 45.23
CA GLY A 721 -51.29 46.72 46.49
C GLY A 721 -51.38 45.25 46.90
N GLY A 722 -50.76 44.33 46.15
CA GLY A 722 -50.71 42.89 46.50
C GLY A 722 -51.93 42.07 46.06
N ALA A 723 -52.92 42.67 45.41
CA ALA A 723 -54.03 41.92 44.82
C ALA A 723 -53.54 41.06 43.65
N ARG A 724 -53.98 39.80 43.60
CA ARG A 724 -53.69 38.89 42.48
C ARG A 724 -54.27 39.43 41.17
N SER A 725 -53.54 39.26 40.08
CA SER A 725 -53.93 39.60 38.72
C SER A 725 -53.76 38.39 37.81
N ASP A 726 -54.79 38.04 37.06
CA ASP A 726 -54.73 36.98 36.03
C ASP A 726 -54.45 37.53 34.62
N ALA A 727 -54.03 38.81 34.53
CA ALA A 727 -53.61 39.42 33.27
C ALA A 727 -52.46 38.63 32.63
N GLN A 728 -52.39 38.65 31.30
CA GLN A 728 -51.32 38.04 30.52
C GLN A 728 -50.61 39.12 29.70
N PRO A 729 -49.28 39.06 29.54
CA PRO A 729 -48.57 40.00 28.69
C PRO A 729 -48.62 39.57 27.23
N PHE A 730 -48.54 40.53 26.30
CA PHE A 730 -48.03 40.22 24.97
C PHE A 730 -46.52 40.43 24.94
N VAL A 731 -45.85 39.64 24.08
CA VAL A 731 -44.39 39.64 23.94
C VAL A 731 -43.97 40.56 22.79
N GLN A 732 -42.96 41.37 23.03
CA GLN A 732 -42.22 42.10 22.00
C GLN A 732 -40.76 41.63 22.02
N THR A 733 -40.30 41.07 20.90
CA THR A 733 -38.93 40.57 20.72
C THR A 733 -38.04 41.62 20.02
N GLU A 734 -36.76 41.30 19.85
CA GLU A 734 -35.79 42.15 19.14
C GLU A 734 -35.70 43.59 19.71
N THR A 735 -35.85 43.74 21.04
CA THR A 735 -35.78 45.04 21.72
C THR A 735 -34.39 45.35 22.27
N GLY A 736 -34.17 46.61 22.63
CA GLY A 736 -32.85 47.12 23.02
C GLY A 736 -31.94 47.37 21.82
N THR A 737 -30.83 48.06 22.02
CA THR A 737 -29.89 48.43 20.93
C THR A 737 -29.25 47.20 20.28
N ALA A 738 -28.98 46.15 21.07
CA ALA A 738 -28.43 44.89 20.58
C ALA A 738 -29.50 43.91 20.05
N LYS A 739 -30.81 44.23 20.15
CA LYS A 739 -31.94 43.33 19.82
C LYS A 739 -31.94 41.99 20.58
N ARG A 740 -31.29 41.94 21.73
CA ARG A 740 -31.17 40.75 22.60
C ARG A 740 -32.10 40.80 23.81
N GLN A 741 -33.00 41.77 23.88
CA GLN A 741 -33.96 41.88 24.98
C GLN A 741 -35.36 41.51 24.53
N ILE A 742 -36.13 40.99 25.48
CA ILE A 742 -37.56 40.73 25.33
C ILE A 742 -38.30 41.70 26.24
N ARG A 743 -39.39 42.27 25.74
CA ARG A 743 -40.30 43.10 26.53
C ARG A 743 -41.65 42.43 26.67
N LEU A 744 -42.14 42.36 27.90
CA LEU A 744 -43.46 41.86 28.24
C LEU A 744 -44.36 43.05 28.57
N ASN A 745 -45.45 43.17 27.83
CA ASN A 745 -46.36 44.31 27.91
C ASN A 745 -47.70 43.85 28.51
N TRP A 746 -47.99 44.35 29.70
CA TRP A 746 -49.15 43.98 30.50
C TRP A 746 -50.24 45.06 30.39
N GLY A 747 -51.51 44.65 30.46
CA GLY A 747 -52.65 45.58 30.44
C GLY A 747 -52.76 46.48 31.69
N GLN A 748 -52.00 46.20 32.74
CA GLN A 748 -51.96 46.96 33.99
C GLN A 748 -50.60 46.83 34.68
N SER A 749 -50.31 47.72 35.64
CA SER A 749 -49.06 47.67 36.41
C SER A 749 -49.05 46.51 37.41
N VAL A 750 -48.18 45.54 37.17
CA VAL A 750 -48.05 44.31 37.97
C VAL A 750 -46.58 43.96 38.26
N LYS A 751 -46.37 43.11 39.26
CA LYS A 751 -45.09 42.54 39.68
C LYS A 751 -45.23 41.02 39.88
N GLY A 752 -44.13 40.29 39.80
CA GLY A 752 -44.09 38.82 39.88
C GLY A 752 -42.95 38.22 39.08
N SER A 753 -42.98 36.91 38.85
CA SER A 753 -41.93 36.19 38.14
C SER A 753 -42.47 35.47 36.90
N VAL A 754 -41.63 35.38 35.87
CA VAL A 754 -41.93 34.66 34.63
C VAL A 754 -40.69 33.92 34.13
N SER A 755 -40.92 32.79 33.47
CA SER A 755 -39.96 32.07 32.66
C SER A 755 -40.30 32.22 31.18
N VAL A 756 -39.33 32.58 30.36
CA VAL A 756 -39.47 32.80 28.92
C VAL A 756 -38.51 31.89 28.16
N TYR A 757 -39.02 31.06 27.25
CA TYR A 757 -38.19 30.29 26.33
C TYR A 757 -37.96 31.11 25.06
N ALA A 758 -36.85 31.83 25.03
CA ALA A 758 -36.43 32.65 23.91
C ALA A 758 -35.75 31.81 22.83
N ARG A 759 -35.88 32.23 21.57
CA ARG A 759 -35.16 31.64 20.44
C ARG A 759 -34.47 32.70 19.60
N MET A 760 -33.36 32.28 19.00
CA MET A 760 -32.52 33.09 18.13
C MET A 760 -33.00 33.09 16.68
N ASP A 761 -33.95 32.22 16.35
CA ASP A 761 -34.42 31.94 15.00
C ASP A 761 -35.96 32.01 14.92
N ARG A 762 -36.48 31.80 13.70
CA ARG A 762 -37.89 31.45 13.47
C ARG A 762 -37.94 30.02 12.94
N PRO A 763 -38.29 29.02 13.76
CA PRO A 763 -38.61 27.69 13.27
C PRO A 763 -39.84 27.81 12.36
N MET A 764 -39.80 27.26 11.14
CA MET A 764 -41.00 27.14 10.30
C MET A 764 -41.76 25.88 10.65
#